data_AF-A0A919RAQ6-F1
#
_entry.id   AF-A0A919RAQ6-F1
#
_cell.length_a   1.000
_cell.length_b   1.000
_cell.length_c   1.000
_cell.angle_alpha   90.00
_cell.angle_beta   90.00
_cell.angle_gamma   90.00
#
_symmetry.space_group_name_H-M   'P 1'
#
loop_
_entity.id
_entity.type
_entity.pdbx_description
1 polymer ?
#
loop_
_entity_poly.entity_id
_entity_poly.type
_entity_poly.pdbx_seq_one_letter_code
_entity_poly.pdbx_strand_id
1 'polypeptide(L)'
;MTANEMPGRPAGADPAAGNESVATLAWLVEALGAPVAGRWAQVRAAMRAGSGTSAGTGASTDGWTDGWTDGWTDSDPWLARDGRSGGLWSPPDLIDAWPPPATGGFAAALAPAVRRTRHRAPAARGTSPSAAAPAPVPAGEPARAVREQAEAWLGGAVGPLLRGVLLTPDAPGGELQAAAAERLALPSHIELPPPWRPADAFAGRRLDLLYNLQIGPGGRLAPLDTATVRAGQGEVWREHWARLGAAGSFAEVAAAARLAARLMRHAPLAGALRRAAGSADPVTGLLAVGVARRWLLALRAMAWLEDAAREEWADVRPADLACFAFGAIRPAWPRPAVAVSHRSPEVKPALRRTGLWASGRCGIDATSVPGWETNTGMVWSLFAATPGIVRVHSPGYLDSPWCRREAELTRHLVERGDFLAGRWVADLATSDLGRLATAFADWEEASRMPMPGGAPARAAAPPARVLAAARVVSLMPLAPSAPPAPWTAGDHSPAEVPAGHRVWVPAPPAAWETAMLRAGGALRVINTMLADAELTNSLVAEFLLGGTEFPGPAPTGNAGGWRDYRSVFRDLQSWCGGGSAEPALRLPAGYPATQAALDLEMLRRLPELGPGGARLGDALTAFEFLRTVWPALPGDRRERSPAVDCRGLTRTRWPGDPRLSLHRGLLAMRPATPVWVIQSAGQDVDRWPMPGDPPILTEHFLGQFPWMRESRVGRDRIRALVAASGLELSPALRRRCREGG
;
A
#
# COMPACT_ATOMS: atom_id res chain seq x y z
N MET A 1 41.59 -1.30 -20.38
CA MET A 1 40.36 -2.09 -20.12
C MET A 1 40.78 -3.39 -19.47
N THR A 2 40.97 -3.38 -18.16
CA THR A 2 41.28 -4.56 -17.35
C THR A 2 39.98 -5.13 -16.80
N ALA A 3 39.86 -6.45 -16.83
CA ALA A 3 38.71 -7.21 -16.35
C ALA A 3 38.38 -6.80 -14.90
N ASN A 4 37.20 -6.22 -14.71
CA ASN A 4 36.64 -5.99 -13.38
C ASN A 4 36.42 -7.34 -12.71
N GLU A 5 37.04 -7.51 -11.55
CA GLU A 5 36.76 -8.58 -10.60
C GLU A 5 35.26 -8.62 -10.34
N MET A 6 34.61 -9.72 -10.74
CA MET A 6 33.26 -10.00 -10.30
C MET A 6 33.29 -10.18 -8.78
N PRO A 7 32.45 -9.44 -8.02
CA PRO A 7 32.42 -9.58 -6.57
C PRO A 7 32.13 -11.04 -6.22
N GLY A 8 33.00 -11.63 -5.40
CA GLY A 8 32.94 -13.01 -4.98
C GLY A 8 31.54 -13.39 -4.46
N ARG A 9 31.08 -14.56 -4.89
CA ARG A 9 29.85 -15.22 -4.44
C ARG A 9 29.75 -15.11 -2.91
N PRO A 10 28.70 -14.49 -2.33
CA PRO A 10 28.60 -14.35 -0.88
C PRO A 10 28.60 -15.76 -0.25
N ALA A 11 29.55 -16.00 0.65
CA ALA A 11 29.60 -17.21 1.44
C ALA A 11 28.34 -17.28 2.33
N GLY A 12 27.63 -18.41 2.29
CA GLY A 12 26.84 -18.83 3.45
C GLY A 12 25.31 -18.85 3.36
N ALA A 13 24.70 -19.15 2.21
CA ALA A 13 23.38 -19.78 2.25
C ALA A 13 23.58 -21.29 2.13
N ASP A 14 23.57 -22.02 3.26
CA ASP A 14 23.57 -23.48 3.24
C ASP A 14 22.37 -23.97 2.42
N PRO A 15 22.58 -24.57 1.23
CA PRO A 15 21.48 -25.10 0.42
C PRO A 15 20.73 -26.24 1.12
N ALA A 16 21.27 -26.79 2.21
CA ALA A 16 20.59 -27.76 3.05
C ALA A 16 19.58 -27.13 4.03
N ALA A 17 19.63 -25.82 4.28
CA ALA A 17 18.67 -25.15 5.15
C ALA A 17 17.27 -25.15 4.50
N GLY A 18 16.37 -25.93 5.11
CA GLY A 18 14.97 -26.02 4.72
C GLY A 18 14.27 -24.65 4.67
N ASN A 19 13.14 -24.59 3.97
CA ASN A 19 12.31 -23.38 3.91
C ASN A 19 11.59 -23.19 5.25
N GLU A 20 11.94 -22.13 5.98
CA GLU A 20 11.46 -21.90 7.35
C GLU A 20 9.97 -21.58 7.35
N SER A 21 9.52 -20.77 6.39
CA SER A 21 8.11 -20.41 6.23
C SER A 21 7.24 -21.62 5.96
N VAL A 22 7.74 -22.64 5.25
CA VAL A 22 7.02 -23.93 5.04
C VAL A 22 6.89 -24.71 6.34
N ALA A 23 7.97 -24.81 7.12
CA ALA A 23 7.94 -25.50 8.41
C ALA A 23 6.98 -24.80 9.39
N THR A 24 7.00 -23.47 9.45
CA THR A 24 6.06 -22.70 10.28
C THR A 24 4.63 -22.79 9.76
N LEU A 25 4.39 -22.79 8.45
CA LEU A 25 3.06 -22.98 7.87
C LEU A 25 2.46 -24.33 8.30
N ALA A 26 3.22 -25.42 8.18
CA ALA A 26 2.78 -26.75 8.58
C ALA A 26 2.43 -26.80 10.08
N TRP A 27 3.31 -26.25 10.92
CA TRP A 27 3.06 -26.12 12.36
C TRP A 27 1.79 -25.31 12.66
N LEU A 28 1.57 -24.19 11.96
CA LEU A 28 0.42 -23.32 12.25
C LEU A 28 -0.90 -24.00 11.87
N VAL A 29 -0.94 -24.72 10.74
CA VAL A 29 -2.13 -25.51 10.33
C VAL A 29 -2.49 -26.53 11.42
N GLU A 30 -1.50 -27.23 11.97
CA GLU A 30 -1.70 -28.17 13.07
C GLU A 30 -2.14 -27.46 14.36
N ALA A 31 -1.48 -26.37 14.73
CA ALA A 31 -1.72 -25.64 15.98
C ALA A 31 -3.12 -25.01 16.05
N LEU A 32 -3.64 -24.49 14.93
CA LEU A 32 -4.99 -23.92 14.83
C LEU A 32 -6.08 -25.01 14.97
N GLY A 33 -5.84 -26.19 14.37
CA GLY A 33 -6.65 -27.39 14.56
C GLY A 33 -8.12 -27.28 14.12
N ALA A 34 -8.92 -28.23 14.60
CA ALA A 34 -10.34 -28.37 14.23
C ALA A 34 -11.24 -27.15 14.53
N PRO A 35 -11.08 -26.39 15.64
CA PRO A 35 -11.95 -25.25 15.92
C PRO A 35 -11.92 -24.17 14.84
N VAL A 36 -10.72 -23.80 14.38
CA VAL A 36 -10.56 -22.78 13.32
C VAL A 36 -11.06 -23.31 11.97
N ALA A 37 -10.76 -24.57 11.64
CA ALA A 37 -11.25 -25.21 10.42
C ALA A 37 -12.80 -25.30 10.40
N GLY A 38 -13.41 -25.67 11.53
CA GLY A 38 -14.86 -25.72 11.70
C GLY A 38 -15.51 -24.35 11.56
N ARG A 39 -14.93 -23.32 12.19
CA ARG A 39 -15.42 -21.94 12.05
C ARG A 39 -15.26 -21.43 10.61
N TRP A 40 -14.15 -21.74 9.93
CA TRP A 40 -13.98 -21.42 8.51
C TRP A 40 -15.03 -22.10 7.64
N ALA A 41 -15.35 -23.37 7.90
CA ALA A 41 -16.40 -24.07 7.15
C ALA A 41 -17.78 -23.42 7.33
N GLN A 42 -18.11 -22.92 8.53
CA GLN A 42 -19.32 -22.15 8.80
C GLN A 42 -19.32 -20.82 8.03
N VAL A 43 -18.22 -20.06 8.12
CA VAL A 43 -18.02 -18.81 7.39
C VAL A 43 -18.22 -19.00 5.89
N ARG A 44 -17.54 -19.99 5.33
CA ARG A 44 -17.62 -20.39 3.93
C ARG A 44 -19.03 -20.76 3.51
N ALA A 45 -19.76 -21.52 4.35
CA ALA A 45 -21.13 -21.90 4.08
C ALA A 45 -22.08 -20.69 4.09
N ALA A 46 -21.92 -19.78 5.06
CA ALA A 46 -22.69 -18.54 5.13
C ALA A 46 -22.45 -17.65 3.89
N MET A 47 -21.19 -17.51 3.47
CA MET A 47 -20.82 -16.78 2.25
C MET A 47 -21.48 -17.37 1.00
N ARG A 48 -21.47 -18.70 0.86
CA ARG A 48 -22.09 -19.39 -0.29
C ARG A 48 -23.62 -19.40 -0.24
N ALA A 49 -24.23 -19.22 0.94
CA ALA A 49 -25.68 -19.17 1.11
C ALA A 49 -26.25 -17.76 0.84
N GLY A 50 -25.52 -16.71 1.23
CA GLY A 50 -25.93 -15.32 1.04
C GLY A 50 -26.03 -14.89 -0.44
N SER A 51 -25.32 -15.56 -1.34
CA SER A 51 -25.40 -15.32 -2.79
C SER A 51 -26.72 -15.75 -3.43
N GLY A 52 -27.61 -16.45 -2.71
CA GLY A 52 -28.86 -16.99 -3.26
C GLY A 52 -30.16 -16.25 -2.91
N THR A 53 -30.17 -15.38 -1.89
CA THR A 53 -31.44 -14.92 -1.27
C THR A 53 -31.78 -13.43 -1.45
N SER A 54 -30.96 -12.62 -2.13
CA SER A 54 -31.19 -11.17 -2.32
C SER A 54 -31.99 -10.81 -3.59
N ALA A 55 -32.99 -11.60 -3.98
CA ALA A 55 -33.76 -11.39 -5.21
C ALA A 55 -35.05 -10.55 -5.07
N GLY A 56 -35.31 -9.85 -3.95
CA GLY A 56 -36.69 -9.39 -3.70
C GLY A 56 -36.96 -8.21 -2.78
N THR A 57 -36.11 -7.18 -2.69
CA THR A 57 -36.55 -5.91 -2.07
C THR A 57 -36.18 -4.71 -2.94
N GLY A 58 -37.15 -4.27 -3.76
CA GLY A 58 -37.10 -3.03 -4.52
C GLY A 58 -37.17 -1.81 -3.61
N ALA A 59 -36.04 -1.42 -3.05
CA ALA A 59 -35.85 -0.06 -2.54
C ALA A 59 -35.29 0.80 -3.68
N SER A 60 -35.98 1.90 -3.96
CA SER A 60 -35.79 2.81 -5.09
C SER A 60 -34.35 3.29 -5.24
N THR A 61 -33.81 3.05 -6.42
CA THR A 61 -32.65 3.70 -7.01
C THR A 61 -33.01 5.13 -7.41
N ASP A 62 -32.89 6.07 -6.48
CA ASP A 62 -32.80 7.50 -6.77
C ASP A 62 -31.61 8.06 -5.98
N GLY A 63 -30.50 8.33 -6.68
CA GLY A 63 -29.28 8.84 -6.07
C GLY A 63 -28.00 8.49 -6.82
N TRP A 64 -27.90 8.89 -8.08
CA TRP A 64 -26.58 9.24 -8.63
C TRP A 64 -26.06 10.44 -7.85
N THR A 65 -25.15 10.24 -6.89
CA THR A 65 -24.15 11.24 -6.45
C THR A 65 -23.25 10.63 -5.36
N ASP A 66 -21.95 10.64 -5.61
CA ASP A 66 -20.86 10.71 -4.63
C ASP A 66 -20.83 9.67 -3.50
N GLY A 67 -20.48 8.42 -3.86
CA GLY A 67 -20.34 7.30 -2.92
C GLY A 67 -18.94 6.70 -2.85
N TRP A 68 -17.89 7.51 -2.69
CA TRP A 68 -16.50 7.02 -2.47
C TRP A 68 -16.19 6.63 -1.03
N THR A 69 -17.22 6.55 -0.19
CA THR A 69 -17.11 6.31 1.26
C THR A 69 -18.05 5.22 1.78
N ASP A 70 -18.88 4.60 0.94
CA ASP A 70 -19.79 3.52 1.32
C ASP A 70 -19.21 2.13 0.99
N GLY A 71 -18.69 1.45 2.02
CA GLY A 71 -18.22 0.04 2.01
C GLY A 71 -16.83 -0.14 1.36
N TRP A 72 -15.86 -1.00 1.73
CA TRP A 72 -15.76 -2.26 2.47
C TRP A 72 -16.71 -3.39 2.14
N THR A 73 -17.69 -3.15 1.27
CA THR A 73 -18.41 -4.23 0.62
C THR A 73 -17.57 -4.96 -0.41
N ASP A 74 -16.39 -4.43 -0.71
CA ASP A 74 -15.52 -4.98 -1.71
C ASP A 74 -14.21 -5.56 -1.18
N SER A 75 -13.80 -5.40 0.10
CA SER A 75 -12.52 -5.90 0.71
C SER A 75 -12.39 -7.45 0.85
N ASP A 76 -13.43 -8.17 0.39
CA ASP A 76 -13.62 -9.59 0.11
C ASP A 76 -15.06 -9.59 -0.48
N PRO A 77 -15.45 -10.35 -1.50
CA PRO A 77 -16.83 -10.33 -2.03
C PRO A 77 -17.86 -11.01 -1.12
N TRP A 78 -17.65 -11.01 0.20
CA TRP A 78 -18.66 -11.39 1.17
C TRP A 78 -19.83 -10.39 1.28
N LEU A 79 -19.74 -9.17 0.75
CA LEU A 79 -20.62 -8.06 1.19
C LEU A 79 -21.20 -7.11 0.13
N ALA A 80 -21.07 -7.38 -1.16
CA ALA A 80 -21.83 -6.60 -2.15
C ALA A 80 -23.33 -6.93 -2.07
N ARG A 81 -24.12 -5.99 -1.55
CA ARG A 81 -25.57 -6.10 -1.32
C ARG A 81 -26.41 -5.89 -2.58
N ASP A 82 -25.79 -5.53 -3.71
CA ASP A 82 -26.53 -5.12 -4.90
C ASP A 82 -27.00 -6.30 -5.78
N GLY A 83 -26.79 -7.54 -5.35
CA GLY A 83 -27.31 -8.74 -6.04
C GLY A 83 -26.73 -8.98 -7.44
N ARG A 84 -25.89 -8.08 -7.97
CA ARG A 84 -25.33 -8.13 -9.33
C ARG A 84 -23.92 -8.72 -9.40
N SER A 85 -23.19 -8.86 -8.30
CA SER A 85 -21.83 -9.45 -8.27
C SER A 85 -21.78 -10.91 -7.78
N GLY A 86 -22.96 -11.56 -7.70
CA GLY A 86 -23.22 -12.82 -7.00
C GLY A 86 -22.54 -14.11 -7.52
N GLY A 87 -21.69 -14.07 -8.55
CA GLY A 87 -20.98 -15.25 -9.07
C GLY A 87 -19.45 -15.19 -8.97
N LEU A 88 -18.86 -14.06 -8.58
CA LEU A 88 -17.44 -13.77 -8.86
C LEU A 88 -16.44 -14.44 -7.92
N TRP A 89 -16.87 -14.93 -6.75
CA TRP A 89 -15.96 -15.46 -5.75
C TRP A 89 -16.62 -16.52 -4.91
N SER A 90 -16.00 -17.69 -4.92
CA SER A 90 -16.32 -18.77 -3.99
C SER A 90 -15.19 -18.87 -2.97
N PRO A 91 -15.49 -18.79 -1.66
CA PRO A 91 -14.47 -19.00 -0.65
C PRO A 91 -13.85 -20.40 -0.85
N PRO A 92 -12.51 -20.52 -0.78
CA PRO A 92 -11.84 -21.79 -0.99
C PRO A 92 -12.17 -22.77 0.14
N ASP A 93 -12.01 -24.06 -0.16
CA ASP A 93 -12.38 -25.08 0.82
C ASP A 93 -11.46 -25.11 2.03
N LEU A 94 -10.17 -24.85 1.81
CA LEU A 94 -9.14 -24.74 2.84
C LEU A 94 -8.90 -23.28 3.22
N ILE A 95 -8.74 -23.02 4.53
CA ILE A 95 -8.53 -21.68 5.08
C ILE A 95 -7.21 -21.04 4.63
N ASP A 96 -6.22 -21.82 4.22
CA ASP A 96 -4.93 -21.36 3.74
C ASP A 96 -4.86 -21.31 2.20
N ALA A 97 -5.91 -21.73 1.50
CA ALA A 97 -5.94 -21.67 0.05
C ALA A 97 -6.35 -20.27 -0.45
N TRP A 98 -5.78 -19.90 -1.60
CA TRP A 98 -6.31 -18.80 -2.41
C TRP A 98 -7.58 -19.28 -3.13
N PRO A 99 -8.58 -18.42 -3.35
CA PRO A 99 -9.76 -18.80 -4.10
C PRO A 99 -9.35 -19.31 -5.50
N PRO A 100 -9.93 -20.42 -5.98
CA PRO A 100 -9.64 -20.90 -7.32
C PRO A 100 -10.05 -19.82 -8.33
N PRO A 101 -9.24 -19.59 -9.37
CA PRO A 101 -9.54 -18.55 -10.32
C PRO A 101 -10.78 -18.94 -11.13
N ALA A 102 -11.89 -18.20 -10.96
CA ALA A 102 -13.13 -18.39 -11.72
C ALA A 102 -13.00 -17.91 -13.18
N THR A 103 -11.86 -18.15 -13.82
CA THR A 103 -11.46 -17.57 -15.10
C THR A 103 -11.28 -18.64 -16.19
N GLY A 104 -11.87 -19.82 -16.00
CA GLY A 104 -11.77 -20.94 -16.95
C GLY A 104 -12.27 -20.59 -18.36
N GLY A 105 -13.42 -19.91 -18.46
CA GLY A 105 -13.96 -19.42 -19.74
C GLY A 105 -13.03 -18.38 -20.40
N PHE A 106 -12.46 -17.49 -19.60
CA PHE A 106 -11.52 -16.48 -20.05
C PHE A 106 -10.24 -17.09 -20.63
N ALA A 107 -9.64 -18.05 -19.93
CA ALA A 107 -8.44 -18.76 -20.38
C ALA A 107 -8.70 -19.57 -21.66
N ALA A 108 -9.88 -20.17 -21.80
CA ALA A 108 -10.27 -20.88 -23.01
C ALA A 108 -10.40 -19.93 -24.21
N ALA A 109 -11.03 -18.77 -24.00
CA ALA A 109 -11.21 -17.76 -25.04
C ALA A 109 -9.89 -17.18 -25.57
N LEU A 110 -8.78 -17.29 -24.84
CA LEU A 110 -7.45 -16.80 -25.24
C LEU A 110 -6.49 -17.91 -25.69
N ALA A 111 -6.92 -19.17 -25.75
CA ALA A 111 -6.08 -20.26 -26.25
C ALA A 111 -5.65 -20.02 -27.73
N PRO A 112 -4.43 -20.40 -28.14
CA PRO A 112 -3.41 -21.17 -27.40
C PRO A 112 -2.40 -20.33 -26.59
N ALA A 113 -2.58 -19.01 -26.49
CA ALA A 113 -1.60 -18.10 -25.89
C ALA A 113 -1.48 -18.20 -24.35
N VAL A 114 -2.28 -19.07 -23.72
CA VAL A 114 -2.42 -19.16 -22.28
C VAL A 114 -1.58 -20.32 -21.72
N ARG A 115 -0.82 -20.02 -20.68
CA ARG A 115 -0.07 -21.00 -19.89
C ARG A 115 -0.56 -20.97 -18.45
N ARG A 116 -0.52 -22.11 -17.77
CA ARG A 116 -0.75 -22.16 -16.33
C ARG A 116 0.57 -22.00 -15.59
N THR A 117 0.52 -21.26 -14.48
CA THR A 117 1.60 -21.24 -13.51
C THR A 117 1.76 -22.61 -12.86
N ARG A 118 3.00 -22.95 -12.49
CA ARG A 118 3.26 -24.17 -11.74
C ARG A 118 2.99 -23.87 -10.27
N HIS A 119 1.89 -24.39 -9.75
CA HIS A 119 1.70 -24.39 -8.31
C HIS A 119 2.57 -25.48 -7.69
N ARG A 120 3.67 -25.08 -7.06
CA ARG A 120 4.48 -25.98 -6.26
C ARG A 120 4.00 -25.87 -4.83
N ALA A 121 3.16 -26.81 -4.41
CA ALA A 121 2.82 -26.92 -3.00
C ALA A 121 4.15 -27.03 -2.23
N PRO A 122 4.38 -26.18 -1.21
CA PRO A 122 5.62 -26.23 -0.47
C PRO A 122 5.77 -27.62 0.16
N ALA A 123 6.72 -28.40 -0.34
CA ALA A 123 6.99 -29.73 0.18
C ALA A 123 7.85 -29.59 1.43
N ALA A 124 7.26 -29.80 2.61
CA ALA A 124 8.01 -29.93 3.85
C ALA A 124 8.94 -31.15 3.71
N ARG A 125 10.23 -30.92 3.47
CA ARG A 125 11.23 -32.00 3.40
C ARG A 125 11.54 -32.51 4.80
N GLY A 126 10.62 -33.22 5.46
CA GLY A 126 10.87 -34.06 6.66
C GLY A 126 11.65 -33.44 7.84
N THR A 127 11.99 -32.16 7.80
CA THR A 127 12.76 -31.47 8.82
C THR A 127 11.78 -31.11 9.90
N SER A 128 11.85 -31.83 11.03
CA SER A 128 11.26 -31.35 12.26
C SER A 128 11.67 -29.89 12.45
N PRO A 129 10.72 -28.99 12.75
CA PRO A 129 11.03 -27.59 12.97
C PRO A 129 12.14 -27.50 14.00
N SER A 130 13.20 -26.75 13.69
CA SER A 130 14.26 -26.50 14.67
C SER A 130 13.61 -25.85 15.88
N ALA A 131 13.66 -26.54 17.03
CA ALA A 131 13.22 -26.02 18.32
C ALA A 131 14.18 -24.95 18.87
N ALA A 132 15.28 -24.67 18.17
CA ALA A 132 16.22 -23.65 18.58
C ALA A 132 15.54 -22.27 18.57
N ALA A 133 15.70 -21.54 19.67
CA ALA A 133 15.38 -20.12 19.74
C ALA A 133 16.02 -19.40 18.53
N PRO A 134 15.37 -18.35 17.99
CA PRO A 134 15.96 -17.58 16.90
C PRO A 134 17.36 -17.14 17.32
N ALA A 135 18.38 -17.56 16.57
CA ALA A 135 19.74 -17.12 16.82
C ALA A 135 19.77 -15.57 16.86
N PRO A 136 20.50 -14.96 17.79
CA PRO A 136 20.56 -13.50 17.88
C PRO A 136 21.03 -12.94 16.55
N VAL A 137 20.25 -12.02 15.98
CA VAL A 137 20.64 -11.31 14.75
C VAL A 137 21.87 -10.45 15.10
N PRO A 138 23.01 -10.60 14.41
CA PRO A 138 24.22 -9.82 14.72
C PRO A 138 23.93 -8.32 14.65
N ALA A 139 24.58 -7.49 15.47
CA ALA A 139 24.36 -6.04 15.44
C ALA A 139 24.97 -5.42 14.16
N GLY A 140 24.21 -4.59 13.42
CA GLY A 140 24.67 -3.88 12.21
C GLY A 140 23.54 -3.39 11.30
N GLU A 141 23.88 -2.62 10.25
CA GLU A 141 22.89 -2.13 9.27
C GLU A 141 22.14 -3.25 8.52
N PRO A 142 22.80 -4.31 8.01
CA PRO A 142 22.10 -5.44 7.38
C PRO A 142 21.08 -6.09 8.33
N ALA A 143 21.43 -6.19 9.61
CA ALA A 143 20.55 -6.72 10.64
C ALA A 143 19.35 -5.81 10.95
N ARG A 144 19.54 -4.48 10.89
CA ARG A 144 18.44 -3.52 11.00
C ARG A 144 17.45 -3.70 9.85
N ALA A 145 17.92 -3.77 8.61
CA ALA A 145 17.06 -3.96 7.43
C ALA A 145 16.28 -5.28 7.49
N VAL A 146 16.95 -6.39 7.86
CA VAL A 146 16.32 -7.70 8.06
C VAL A 146 15.22 -7.65 9.12
N ARG A 147 15.49 -7.00 10.26
CA ARG A 147 14.50 -6.83 11.34
C ARG A 147 13.31 -5.98 10.89
N GLU A 148 13.56 -4.85 10.23
CA GLU A 148 12.51 -3.94 9.78
C GLU A 148 11.57 -4.60 8.75
N GLN A 149 12.12 -5.37 7.81
CA GLN A 149 11.32 -6.17 6.87
C GLN A 149 10.55 -7.29 7.57
N ALA A 150 11.16 -7.96 8.55
CA ALA A 150 10.45 -8.98 9.34
C ALA A 150 9.27 -8.37 10.11
N GLU A 151 9.44 -7.19 10.72
CA GLU A 151 8.36 -6.46 11.38
C GLU A 151 7.22 -6.08 10.43
N ALA A 152 7.53 -5.75 9.16
CA ALA A 152 6.53 -5.47 8.15
C ALA A 152 5.69 -6.72 7.83
N TRP A 153 6.32 -7.89 7.71
CA TRP A 153 5.63 -9.17 7.55
C TRP A 153 4.74 -9.50 8.75
N LEU A 154 5.23 -9.33 9.97
CA LEU A 154 4.44 -9.56 11.18
C LEU A 154 3.23 -8.61 11.25
N GLY A 155 3.45 -7.31 10.99
CA GLY A 155 2.41 -6.30 10.97
C GLY A 155 1.36 -6.55 9.89
N GLY A 156 1.78 -6.95 8.69
CA GLY A 156 0.88 -7.31 7.60
C GLY A 156 0.10 -8.60 7.85
N ALA A 157 0.69 -9.59 8.52
CA ALA A 157 0.07 -10.90 8.74
C ALA A 157 -0.95 -10.92 9.87
N VAL A 158 -0.68 -10.26 11.01
CA VAL A 158 -1.54 -10.32 12.21
C VAL A 158 -2.00 -8.95 12.73
N GLY A 159 -1.50 -7.85 12.17
CA GLY A 159 -1.84 -6.49 12.59
C GLY A 159 -0.97 -5.98 13.76
N PRO A 160 -0.89 -4.65 13.98
CA PRO A 160 -0.02 -4.06 14.99
C PRO A 160 -0.36 -4.48 16.43
N LEU A 161 -1.65 -4.62 16.76
CA LEU A 161 -2.10 -5.07 18.08
C LEU A 161 -1.53 -6.44 18.44
N LEU A 162 -1.67 -7.43 17.55
CA LEU A 162 -1.23 -8.80 17.80
C LEU A 162 0.28 -8.97 17.57
N ARG A 163 0.88 -8.19 16.67
CA ARG A 163 2.35 -8.09 16.53
C ARG A 163 3.00 -7.75 17.87
N GLY A 164 2.41 -6.83 18.64
CA GLY A 164 2.90 -6.48 19.96
C GLY A 164 2.82 -7.61 20.98
N VAL A 165 2.09 -8.72 20.74
CA VAL A 165 2.15 -9.93 21.58
C VAL A 165 3.29 -10.83 21.13
N LEU A 166 3.46 -10.98 19.80
CA LEU A 166 4.53 -11.80 19.19
C LEU A 166 5.93 -11.31 19.58
N LEU A 167 6.08 -10.00 19.80
CA LEU A 167 7.35 -9.35 20.08
C LEU A 167 7.57 -9.09 21.58
N THR A 168 6.68 -9.54 22.47
CA THR A 168 6.89 -9.41 23.92
C THR A 168 7.86 -10.50 24.38
N PRO A 169 9.07 -10.15 24.84
CA PRO A 169 10.02 -11.13 25.34
C PRO A 169 9.57 -11.68 26.71
N ASP A 170 9.97 -12.92 26.99
CA ASP A 170 10.05 -13.51 28.34
C ASP A 170 8.77 -13.55 29.21
N ALA A 171 7.60 -13.29 28.62
CA ALA A 171 6.33 -13.40 29.33
C ALA A 171 5.82 -14.87 29.38
N PRO A 172 5.19 -15.30 30.48
CA PRO A 172 4.58 -16.62 30.58
C PRO A 172 3.56 -16.87 29.45
N GLY A 173 3.61 -18.07 28.85
CA GLY A 173 2.76 -18.39 27.69
C GLY A 173 1.26 -18.20 27.95
N GLY A 174 0.78 -18.45 29.17
CA GLY A 174 -0.61 -18.20 29.56
C GLY A 174 -1.01 -16.73 29.53
N GLU A 175 -0.11 -15.84 29.96
CA GLU A 175 -0.34 -14.38 29.96
C GLU A 175 -0.38 -13.83 28.53
N LEU A 176 0.56 -14.26 27.68
CA LEU A 176 0.56 -13.89 26.26
C LEU A 176 -0.71 -14.39 25.54
N GLN A 177 -1.20 -15.57 25.91
CA GLN A 177 -2.43 -16.14 25.35
C GLN A 177 -3.67 -15.34 25.78
N ALA A 178 -3.70 -14.85 27.03
CA ALA A 178 -4.76 -14.00 27.55
C ALA A 178 -4.73 -12.63 26.89
N ALA A 179 -3.56 -11.98 26.80
CA ALA A 179 -3.38 -10.70 26.14
C ALA A 179 -3.77 -10.76 24.65
N ALA A 180 -3.43 -11.84 23.94
CA ALA A 180 -3.86 -12.05 22.57
C ALA A 180 -5.38 -12.15 22.44
N ALA A 181 -6.04 -12.88 23.36
CA ALA A 181 -7.50 -13.02 23.36
C ALA A 181 -8.20 -11.68 23.65
N GLU A 182 -7.71 -10.90 24.61
CA GLU A 182 -8.21 -9.57 24.92
C GLU A 182 -8.10 -8.63 23.71
N ARG A 183 -6.92 -8.60 23.06
CA ARG A 183 -6.69 -7.76 21.87
C ARG A 183 -7.54 -8.18 20.67
N LEU A 184 -7.85 -9.47 20.52
CA LEU A 184 -8.76 -9.98 19.48
C LEU A 184 -10.22 -9.55 19.72
N ALA A 185 -10.65 -9.47 20.97
CA ALA A 185 -12.01 -9.05 21.34
C ALA A 185 -12.19 -7.53 21.29
N LEU A 186 -11.11 -6.76 21.44
CA LEU A 186 -11.14 -5.31 21.51
C LEU A 186 -11.96 -4.62 20.38
N PRO A 187 -11.84 -4.99 19.09
CA PRO A 187 -12.64 -4.38 18.05
C PRO A 187 -14.15 -4.52 18.24
N SER A 188 -14.63 -5.54 18.96
CA SER A 188 -16.05 -5.73 19.28
C SER A 188 -16.57 -4.68 20.28
N HIS A 189 -15.68 -4.12 21.11
CA HIS A 189 -16.00 -3.13 22.14
C HIS A 189 -15.84 -1.69 21.68
N ILE A 190 -15.27 -1.46 20.50
CA ILE A 190 -15.12 -0.13 19.92
C ILE A 190 -16.37 0.19 19.08
N GLU A 191 -16.99 1.33 19.35
CA GLU A 191 -18.06 1.85 18.52
C GLU A 191 -17.48 2.27 17.16
N LEU A 192 -18.04 1.71 16.09
CA LEU A 192 -17.59 2.05 14.75
C LEU A 192 -17.99 3.49 14.40
N PRO A 193 -17.14 4.22 13.66
CA PRO A 193 -17.52 5.52 13.13
C PRO A 193 -18.84 5.43 12.34
N PRO A 194 -19.69 6.47 12.33
CA PRO A 194 -20.97 6.44 11.62
C PRO A 194 -20.88 5.96 10.16
N PRO A 195 -19.86 6.37 9.35
CA PRO A 195 -19.71 5.87 7.97
C PRO A 195 -19.36 4.37 7.87
N TRP A 196 -18.87 3.76 8.95
CA TRP A 196 -18.47 2.36 8.97
C TRP A 196 -19.59 1.43 9.44
N ARG A 197 -20.54 1.91 10.26
CA ARG A 197 -21.65 1.10 10.79
C ARG A 197 -22.48 0.40 9.71
N PRO A 198 -23.01 1.08 8.67
CA PRO A 198 -23.78 0.41 7.63
C PRO A 198 -22.94 -0.54 6.78
N ALA A 199 -21.61 -0.35 6.78
CA ALA A 199 -20.65 -1.14 6.04
C ALA A 199 -20.01 -2.30 6.86
N ASP A 200 -20.28 -2.43 8.16
CA ASP A 200 -19.72 -3.49 9.03
C ASP A 200 -20.50 -4.81 8.92
N ALA A 201 -20.85 -5.17 7.70
CA ALA A 201 -21.42 -6.48 7.49
C ALA A 201 -20.29 -7.53 7.69
N PHE A 202 -20.65 -8.68 8.25
CA PHE A 202 -19.71 -9.77 8.59
C PHE A 202 -18.44 -9.33 9.38
N ALA A 203 -18.54 -8.34 10.27
CA ALA A 203 -17.43 -7.84 11.09
C ALA A 203 -16.23 -7.30 10.29
N GLY A 204 -16.46 -6.89 9.05
CA GLY A 204 -15.39 -6.43 8.20
C GLY A 204 -14.68 -5.18 8.73
N ARG A 205 -15.44 -4.14 9.07
CA ARG A 205 -14.88 -2.90 9.59
C ARG A 205 -14.16 -3.10 10.93
N ARG A 206 -14.55 -4.14 11.68
CA ARG A 206 -13.84 -4.56 12.89
C ARG A 206 -12.52 -5.25 12.62
N LEU A 207 -12.39 -5.99 11.52
CA LEU A 207 -11.10 -6.49 11.06
C LEU A 207 -10.18 -5.32 10.65
N ASP A 208 -10.74 -4.33 9.97
CA ASP A 208 -10.10 -3.05 9.66
C ASP A 208 -9.55 -2.35 10.91
N LEU A 209 -10.35 -2.26 11.97
CA LEU A 209 -9.90 -1.76 13.26
C LEU A 209 -8.73 -2.60 13.79
N LEU A 210 -8.88 -3.92 13.84
CA LEU A 210 -7.86 -4.83 14.39
C LEU A 210 -6.49 -4.63 13.72
N TYR A 211 -6.46 -4.47 12.39
CA TYR A 211 -5.22 -4.32 11.61
C TYR A 211 -4.63 -2.90 11.62
N ASN A 212 -5.32 -1.92 12.19
CA ASN A 212 -4.86 -0.53 12.20
C ASN A 212 -4.75 0.09 13.60
N LEU A 213 -5.38 -0.50 14.60
CA LEU A 213 -5.21 -0.12 16.01
C LEU A 213 -3.79 -0.42 16.49
N GLN A 214 -3.29 0.43 17.38
CA GLN A 214 -1.98 0.32 17.98
C GLN A 214 -2.06 0.60 19.48
N ILE A 215 -1.15 0.01 20.24
CA ILE A 215 -0.95 0.36 21.65
C ILE A 215 0.19 1.38 21.69
N GLY A 216 -0.12 2.59 22.14
CA GLY A 216 0.84 3.67 22.31
C GLY A 216 1.69 3.54 23.58
N PRO A 217 2.60 4.50 23.82
CA PRO A 217 3.36 4.57 25.06
C PRO A 217 2.44 4.60 26.28
N GLY A 218 2.75 3.81 27.31
CA GLY A 218 1.92 3.68 28.51
C GLY A 218 0.73 2.72 28.41
N GLY A 219 0.69 1.87 27.38
CA GLY A 219 -0.28 0.77 27.28
C GLY A 219 -1.68 1.17 26.83
N ARG A 220 -1.91 2.45 26.48
CA ARG A 220 -3.20 2.95 26.00
C ARG A 220 -3.33 2.78 24.49
N LEU A 221 -4.55 2.63 24.00
CA LEU A 221 -4.82 2.60 22.56
C LEU A 221 -4.49 3.96 21.93
N ALA A 222 -3.70 3.93 20.87
CA ALA A 222 -3.48 5.08 20.04
C ALA A 222 -4.78 5.42 19.29
N PRO A 223 -5.13 6.71 19.17
CA PRO A 223 -6.30 7.12 18.40
C PRO A 223 -6.13 6.68 16.94
N LEU A 224 -7.14 6.01 16.39
CA LEU A 224 -7.19 5.65 14.99
C LEU A 224 -7.99 6.71 14.22
N ASP A 225 -7.31 7.46 13.35
CA ASP A 225 -8.02 8.27 12.36
C ASP A 225 -8.50 7.38 11.22
N THR A 226 -9.77 6.98 11.28
CA THR A 226 -10.39 6.11 10.26
C THR A 226 -10.44 6.75 8.87
N ALA A 227 -10.22 8.07 8.73
CA ALA A 227 -10.06 8.70 7.42
C ALA A 227 -8.73 8.34 6.73
N THR A 228 -7.75 7.83 7.48
CA THR A 228 -6.45 7.38 6.96
C THR A 228 -6.46 5.93 6.49
N VAL A 229 -7.52 5.17 6.80
CA VAL A 229 -7.67 3.77 6.38
C VAL A 229 -8.24 3.74 4.96
N ARG A 230 -7.39 3.34 4.00
CA ARG A 230 -7.70 3.29 2.56
C ARG A 230 -7.54 1.86 2.05
N ALA A 231 -8.59 1.31 1.43
CA ALA A 231 -8.63 -0.11 1.04
C ALA A 231 -8.21 -1.06 2.19
N GLY A 232 -8.62 -0.74 3.42
CA GLY A 232 -8.27 -1.44 4.65
C GLY A 232 -6.82 -1.32 5.14
N GLN A 233 -6.02 -0.50 4.46
CA GLN A 233 -4.67 -0.13 4.84
C GLN A 233 -4.71 1.22 5.57
N GLY A 234 -4.42 1.26 6.87
CA GLY A 234 -4.14 2.49 7.61
C GLY A 234 -2.69 2.92 7.49
N GLU A 235 -2.35 4.03 8.14
CA GLU A 235 -1.04 4.69 8.03
C GLU A 235 0.17 3.77 8.28
N VAL A 236 0.02 2.74 9.12
CA VAL A 236 1.09 1.75 9.40
C VAL A 236 1.56 0.99 8.16
N TRP A 237 0.69 0.82 7.16
CA TRP A 237 1.04 0.15 5.90
C TRP A 237 2.08 0.90 5.11
N ARG A 238 2.13 2.23 5.22
CA ARG A 238 3.17 3.07 4.59
C ARG A 238 4.56 2.60 5.02
N GLU A 239 4.73 2.34 6.31
CA GLU A 239 6.01 1.86 6.84
C GLU A 239 6.32 0.45 6.37
N HIS A 240 5.32 -0.43 6.32
CA HIS A 240 5.51 -1.79 5.79
C HIS A 240 6.00 -1.75 4.34
N TRP A 241 5.34 -0.98 3.47
CA TRP A 241 5.73 -0.83 2.07
C TRP A 241 7.10 -0.16 1.91
N ALA A 242 7.40 0.87 2.71
CA ALA A 242 8.71 1.52 2.68
C ALA A 242 9.85 0.56 3.06
N ARG A 243 9.66 -0.25 4.12
CA ARG A 243 10.66 -1.22 4.59
C ARG A 243 10.89 -2.35 3.58
N LEU A 244 9.82 -2.83 2.93
CA LEU A 244 9.89 -3.89 1.92
C LEU A 244 10.40 -3.40 0.56
N GLY A 245 10.12 -2.13 0.23
CA GLY A 245 10.61 -1.47 -0.98
C GLY A 245 12.04 -0.92 -0.86
N ALA A 246 12.62 -0.94 0.34
CA ALA A 246 13.99 -0.48 0.58
C ALA A 246 15.00 -1.33 -0.20
N ALA A 247 16.10 -0.69 -0.63
CA ALA A 247 17.20 -1.39 -1.27
C ALA A 247 17.84 -2.40 -0.30
N GLY A 248 18.19 -3.57 -0.81
CA GLY A 248 18.81 -4.65 -0.08
C GLY A 248 19.23 -5.77 -1.02
N SER A 249 19.80 -6.83 -0.47
CA SER A 249 20.20 -8.05 -1.17
C SER A 249 19.12 -9.14 -1.09
N PHE A 250 19.16 -10.10 -2.00
CA PHE A 250 18.27 -11.28 -1.93
C PHE A 250 18.46 -12.08 -0.65
N ALA A 251 19.69 -12.14 -0.13
CA ALA A 251 20.01 -12.83 1.12
C ALA A 251 19.33 -12.16 2.33
N GLU A 252 19.30 -10.83 2.39
CA GLU A 252 18.60 -10.08 3.44
C GLU A 252 17.08 -10.29 3.36
N VAL A 253 16.50 -10.26 2.16
CA VAL A 253 15.06 -10.55 1.97
C VAL A 253 14.70 -11.96 2.44
N ALA A 254 15.50 -12.96 2.08
CA ALA A 254 15.31 -14.34 2.55
C ALA A 254 15.49 -14.45 4.07
N ALA A 255 16.49 -13.78 4.64
CA ALA A 255 16.72 -13.76 6.09
C ALA A 255 15.57 -13.10 6.85
N ALA A 256 15.01 -12.01 6.32
CA ALA A 256 13.84 -11.33 6.89
C ALA A 256 12.60 -12.22 6.88
N ALA A 257 12.32 -12.90 5.77
CA ALA A 257 11.22 -13.85 5.67
C ALA A 257 11.37 -15.00 6.69
N ARG A 258 12.58 -15.58 6.82
CA ARG A 258 12.89 -16.62 7.81
C ARG A 258 12.72 -16.13 9.24
N LEU A 259 13.22 -14.93 9.55
CA LEU A 259 13.08 -14.33 10.88
C LEU A 259 11.60 -14.12 11.22
N ALA A 260 10.82 -13.55 10.29
CA ALA A 260 9.38 -13.38 10.47
C ALA A 260 8.68 -14.73 10.68
N ALA A 261 8.99 -15.74 9.87
CA ALA A 261 8.43 -17.08 10.00
C ALA A 261 8.76 -17.75 11.35
N ARG A 262 9.95 -17.52 11.91
CA ARG A 262 10.30 -18.02 13.27
C ARG A 262 9.50 -17.30 14.35
N LEU A 263 9.41 -15.98 14.27
CA LEU A 263 8.63 -15.16 15.22
C LEU A 263 7.13 -15.49 15.14
N MET A 264 6.66 -15.88 13.95
CA MET A 264 5.31 -16.39 13.73
C MET A 264 5.08 -17.81 14.27
N ARG A 265 6.10 -18.54 14.74
CA ARG A 265 5.89 -19.82 15.43
C ARG A 265 5.51 -19.57 16.89
N HIS A 266 4.34 -18.97 17.12
CA HIS A 266 3.94 -18.43 18.41
C HIS A 266 2.71 -19.15 19.00
N ALA A 267 2.98 -20.18 19.81
CA ALA A 267 1.94 -21.04 20.39
C ALA A 267 0.87 -20.29 21.20
N PRO A 268 1.19 -19.26 22.02
CA PRO A 268 0.15 -18.49 22.70
C PRO A 268 -0.80 -17.78 21.74
N LEU A 269 -0.32 -17.24 20.62
CA LEU A 269 -1.21 -16.55 19.68
C LEU A 269 -2.11 -17.56 18.95
N ALA A 270 -1.56 -18.67 18.48
CA ALA A 270 -2.32 -19.75 17.86
C ALA A 270 -3.39 -20.31 18.82
N GLY A 271 -3.02 -20.50 20.09
CA GLY A 271 -3.95 -20.94 21.13
C GLY A 271 -5.06 -19.92 21.41
N ALA A 272 -4.78 -18.62 21.37
CA ALA A 272 -5.79 -17.58 21.54
C ALA A 272 -6.78 -17.56 20.36
N LEU A 273 -6.28 -17.65 19.13
CA LEU A 273 -7.12 -17.75 17.92
C LEU A 273 -8.01 -18.99 17.94
N ARG A 274 -7.47 -20.14 18.36
CA ARG A 274 -8.23 -21.39 18.50
C ARG A 274 -9.38 -21.26 19.48
N ARG A 275 -9.17 -20.60 20.64
CA ARG A 275 -10.24 -20.32 21.61
C ARG A 275 -11.26 -19.33 21.06
N ALA A 276 -10.79 -18.23 20.49
CA ALA A 276 -11.64 -17.18 19.93
C ALA A 276 -12.52 -17.70 18.78
N ALA A 277 -12.01 -18.59 17.92
CA ALA A 277 -12.79 -19.23 16.86
C ALA A 277 -13.94 -20.10 17.40
N GLY A 278 -13.81 -20.65 18.61
CA GLY A 278 -14.86 -21.37 19.34
C GLY A 278 -15.75 -20.48 20.23
N SER A 279 -15.56 -19.16 20.21
CA SER A 279 -16.35 -18.22 21.01
C SER A 279 -17.83 -18.22 20.57
N ALA A 280 -18.72 -18.04 21.55
CA ALA A 280 -20.14 -17.81 21.30
C ALA A 280 -20.39 -16.42 20.68
N ASP A 281 -19.50 -15.45 20.91
CA ASP A 281 -19.56 -14.15 20.21
C ASP A 281 -19.21 -14.35 18.73
N PRO A 282 -20.17 -14.18 17.80
CA PRO A 282 -19.92 -14.41 16.40
C PRO A 282 -18.83 -13.48 15.85
N VAL A 283 -18.74 -12.23 16.32
CA VAL A 283 -17.76 -11.25 15.83
C VAL A 283 -16.35 -11.69 16.19
N THR A 284 -16.08 -12.02 17.45
CA THR A 284 -14.78 -12.56 17.88
C THR A 284 -14.37 -13.80 17.09
N GLY A 285 -15.32 -14.73 16.85
CA GLY A 285 -15.05 -15.92 16.04
C GLY A 285 -14.70 -15.60 14.59
N LEU A 286 -15.31 -14.57 13.99
CA LEU A 286 -14.99 -14.10 12.64
C LEU A 286 -13.61 -13.44 12.58
N LEU A 287 -13.30 -12.56 13.53
CA LEU A 287 -11.99 -11.89 13.63
C LEU A 287 -10.87 -12.91 13.78
N ALA A 288 -11.05 -13.94 14.61
CA ALA A 288 -10.08 -15.01 14.80
C ALA A 288 -9.78 -15.76 13.49
N VAL A 289 -10.83 -16.12 12.73
CA VAL A 289 -10.65 -16.79 11.42
C VAL A 289 -10.02 -15.86 10.39
N GLY A 290 -10.38 -14.57 10.37
CA GLY A 290 -9.77 -13.58 9.49
C GLY A 290 -8.27 -13.42 9.73
N VAL A 291 -7.84 -13.34 11.00
CA VAL A 291 -6.43 -13.31 11.38
C VAL A 291 -5.74 -14.63 11.02
N ALA A 292 -6.31 -15.77 11.38
CA ALA A 292 -5.73 -17.08 11.08
C ALA A 292 -5.52 -17.28 9.57
N ARG A 293 -6.51 -16.91 8.75
CA ARG A 293 -6.41 -16.96 7.29
C ARG A 293 -5.28 -16.08 6.77
N ARG A 294 -5.21 -14.81 7.20
CA ARG A 294 -4.15 -13.90 6.73
C ARG A 294 -2.76 -14.37 7.14
N TRP A 295 -2.63 -14.91 8.35
CA TRP A 295 -1.38 -15.49 8.85
C TRP A 295 -0.89 -16.65 7.99
N LEU A 296 -1.78 -17.58 7.66
CA LEU A 296 -1.48 -18.73 6.79
C LEU A 296 -1.09 -18.28 5.37
N LEU A 297 -1.82 -17.32 4.80
CA LEU A 297 -1.52 -16.77 3.47
C LEU A 297 -0.18 -16.02 3.44
N ALA A 298 0.17 -15.31 4.51
CA ALA A 298 1.46 -14.65 4.64
C ALA A 298 2.61 -15.66 4.67
N LEU A 299 2.49 -16.74 5.45
CA LEU A 299 3.50 -17.82 5.48
C LEU A 299 3.64 -18.51 4.12
N ARG A 300 2.56 -18.68 3.36
CA ARG A 300 2.63 -19.18 1.97
C ARG A 300 3.37 -18.23 1.02
N ALA A 301 3.10 -16.93 1.11
CA ALA A 301 3.79 -15.93 0.31
C ALA A 301 5.29 -15.85 0.68
N MET A 302 5.62 -15.90 1.98
CA MET A 302 7.00 -15.93 2.45
C MET A 302 7.74 -17.22 2.08
N ALA A 303 7.05 -18.37 2.06
CA ALA A 303 7.63 -19.62 1.58
C ALA A 303 8.06 -19.52 0.12
N TRP A 304 7.21 -18.97 -0.75
CA TRP A 304 7.61 -18.69 -2.13
C TRP A 304 8.76 -17.69 -2.19
N LEU A 305 8.71 -16.62 -1.38
CA LEU A 305 9.75 -15.59 -1.36
C LEU A 305 11.13 -16.15 -0.98
N GLU A 306 11.21 -17.01 0.03
CA GLU A 306 12.44 -17.69 0.42
C GLU A 306 13.03 -18.53 -0.72
N ASP A 307 12.18 -19.22 -1.50
CA ASP A 307 12.63 -20.02 -2.64
C ASP A 307 13.05 -19.13 -3.81
N ALA A 308 12.24 -18.12 -4.16
CA ALA A 308 12.53 -17.16 -5.22
C ALA A 308 13.81 -16.36 -4.98
N ALA A 309 14.10 -16.00 -3.72
CA ALA A 309 15.31 -15.25 -3.36
C ALA A 309 16.61 -16.09 -3.47
N ARG A 310 16.53 -17.41 -3.69
CA ARG A 310 17.71 -18.25 -3.96
C ARG A 310 18.05 -18.35 -5.44
N GLU A 311 17.17 -17.89 -6.31
CA GLU A 311 17.39 -17.93 -7.76
C GLU A 311 18.27 -16.77 -8.23
N GLU A 312 18.85 -16.93 -9.40
CA GLU A 312 19.56 -15.85 -10.10
C GLU A 312 18.57 -15.03 -10.93
N TRP A 313 18.58 -13.71 -10.72
CA TRP A 313 17.71 -12.75 -11.39
C TRP A 313 18.56 -11.77 -12.20
N ALA A 314 18.18 -11.54 -13.45
CA ALA A 314 18.86 -10.61 -14.35
C ALA A 314 18.34 -9.17 -14.19
N ASP A 315 17.02 -8.99 -14.13
CA ASP A 315 16.37 -7.67 -14.08
C ASP A 315 15.62 -7.44 -12.75
N VAL A 316 15.02 -8.50 -12.18
CA VAL A 316 14.26 -8.45 -10.92
C VAL A 316 15.16 -8.10 -9.74
N ARG A 317 14.71 -7.19 -8.88
CA ARG A 317 15.43 -6.76 -7.67
C ARG A 317 14.87 -7.44 -6.42
N PRO A 318 15.60 -7.45 -5.29
CA PRO A 318 15.09 -7.99 -4.02
C PRO A 318 13.79 -7.32 -3.55
N ALA A 319 13.69 -6.00 -3.66
CA ALA A 319 12.48 -5.24 -3.35
C ALA A 319 11.28 -5.64 -4.22
N ASP A 320 11.52 -6.05 -5.48
CA ASP A 320 10.46 -6.48 -6.39
C ASP A 320 9.83 -7.79 -5.89
N LEU A 321 10.63 -8.77 -5.47
CA LEU A 321 10.15 -10.02 -4.89
C LEU A 321 9.41 -9.80 -3.56
N ALA A 322 9.98 -8.97 -2.68
CA ALA A 322 9.39 -8.68 -1.38
C ALA A 322 8.01 -7.99 -1.54
N CYS A 323 7.92 -6.96 -2.37
CA CYS A 323 6.68 -6.26 -2.67
C CYS A 323 5.66 -7.14 -3.40
N PHE A 324 6.09 -8.02 -4.31
CA PHE A 324 5.20 -8.97 -4.98
C PHE A 324 4.61 -9.98 -4.00
N ALA A 325 5.44 -10.62 -3.16
CA ALA A 325 4.94 -11.56 -2.15
C ALA A 325 3.99 -10.85 -1.16
N PHE A 326 4.36 -9.66 -0.68
CA PHE A 326 3.57 -8.91 0.28
C PHE A 326 2.26 -8.36 -0.33
N GLY A 327 2.28 -8.00 -1.62
CA GLY A 327 1.10 -7.60 -2.38
C GLY A 327 0.00 -8.66 -2.42
N ALA A 328 0.36 -9.94 -2.30
CA ALA A 328 -0.62 -11.03 -2.26
C ALA A 328 -1.53 -10.97 -1.01
N ILE A 329 -0.96 -10.51 0.11
CA ILE A 329 -1.67 -10.39 1.41
C ILE A 329 -2.24 -8.99 1.65
N ARG A 330 -2.08 -8.08 0.68
CA ARG A 330 -2.70 -6.76 0.71
C ARG A 330 -4.22 -6.91 0.78
N PRO A 331 -4.92 -6.09 1.57
CA PRO A 331 -6.37 -5.99 1.46
C PRO A 331 -6.65 -5.23 0.15
N ALA A 332 -6.86 -5.98 -0.93
CA ALA A 332 -6.99 -5.44 -2.28
C ALA A 332 -8.22 -6.06 -2.89
N TRP A 333 -9.38 -5.44 -2.71
CA TRP A 333 -10.58 -6.03 -3.25
C TRP A 333 -11.65 -5.00 -3.72
N PRO A 334 -12.47 -5.33 -4.73
CA PRO A 334 -12.53 -6.65 -5.37
C PRO A 334 -11.22 -6.94 -6.10
N ARG A 335 -10.71 -8.16 -5.98
CA ARG A 335 -9.42 -8.47 -6.61
C ARG A 335 -9.61 -8.32 -8.12
N PRO A 336 -8.64 -7.68 -8.80
CA PRO A 336 -8.61 -7.77 -10.24
C PRO A 336 -8.63 -9.24 -10.65
N ALA A 337 -9.47 -9.58 -11.62
CA ALA A 337 -9.47 -10.91 -12.23
C ALA A 337 -8.32 -11.04 -13.23
N VAL A 338 -7.98 -9.93 -13.88
CA VAL A 338 -6.93 -9.83 -14.89
C VAL A 338 -6.05 -8.62 -14.58
N ALA A 339 -4.75 -8.76 -14.76
CA ALA A 339 -3.79 -7.67 -14.71
C ALA A 339 -3.06 -7.59 -16.04
N VAL A 340 -2.91 -6.38 -16.58
CA VAL A 340 -2.38 -6.15 -17.92
C VAL A 340 -1.02 -5.47 -17.83
N SER A 341 0.04 -6.27 -18.01
CA SER A 341 1.39 -5.79 -18.22
C SER A 341 1.56 -5.34 -19.67
N HIS A 342 2.05 -4.12 -19.87
CA HIS A 342 2.12 -3.51 -21.19
C HIS A 342 3.14 -2.35 -21.25
N ARG A 343 3.63 -2.03 -22.44
CA ARG A 343 4.41 -0.81 -22.67
C ARG A 343 3.49 0.37 -22.82
N SER A 344 3.50 1.26 -21.82
CA SER A 344 2.50 2.31 -21.70
C SER A 344 2.31 3.21 -22.94
N PRO A 345 3.36 3.77 -23.58
CA PRO A 345 3.19 4.60 -24.78
C PRO A 345 2.54 3.89 -25.97
N GLU A 346 2.75 2.59 -26.12
CA GLU A 346 2.34 1.82 -27.31
C GLU A 346 0.96 1.20 -27.16
N VAL A 347 0.59 0.82 -25.92
CA VAL A 347 -0.58 -0.03 -25.67
C VAL A 347 -1.72 0.73 -24.99
N LYS A 348 -1.45 1.75 -24.14
CA LYS A 348 -2.52 2.50 -23.44
C LYS A 348 -3.55 3.14 -24.38
N PRO A 349 -3.19 3.73 -25.55
CA PRO A 349 -4.17 4.28 -26.47
C PRO A 349 -5.18 3.24 -26.98
N ALA A 350 -4.74 2.00 -27.20
CA ALA A 350 -5.61 0.91 -27.62
C ALA A 350 -6.46 0.39 -26.43
N LEU A 351 -5.84 0.16 -25.27
CA LEU A 351 -6.55 -0.28 -24.06
C LEU A 351 -7.67 0.67 -23.64
N ARG A 352 -7.44 1.99 -23.71
CA ARG A 352 -8.43 3.04 -23.37
C ARG A 352 -9.74 2.91 -24.16
N ARG A 353 -9.71 2.31 -25.35
CA ARG A 353 -10.89 2.10 -26.20
C ARG A 353 -11.66 0.82 -25.88
N THR A 354 -11.24 0.07 -24.85
CA THR A 354 -11.87 -1.19 -24.44
C THR A 354 -12.53 -1.05 -23.07
N GLY A 355 -13.48 -1.94 -22.77
CA GLY A 355 -14.08 -2.03 -21.43
C GLY A 355 -13.08 -2.36 -20.31
N LEU A 356 -11.90 -2.89 -20.64
CA LEU A 356 -10.85 -3.22 -19.67
C LEU A 356 -10.34 -1.98 -18.92
N TRP A 357 -10.26 -0.83 -19.60
CA TRP A 357 -9.73 0.40 -19.01
C TRP A 357 -10.59 0.95 -17.89
N ALA A 358 -11.90 0.75 -17.98
CA ALA A 358 -12.84 1.27 -17.00
C ALA A 358 -13.16 0.27 -15.88
N SER A 359 -12.80 -1.01 -16.05
CA SER A 359 -13.20 -2.04 -15.10
C SER A 359 -12.32 -2.06 -13.85
N GLY A 360 -12.95 -1.93 -12.67
CA GLY A 360 -12.29 -2.20 -11.38
C GLY A 360 -11.85 -3.66 -11.19
N ARG A 361 -12.27 -4.58 -12.07
CA ARG A 361 -11.84 -5.99 -12.10
C ARG A 361 -10.63 -6.21 -13.02
N CYS A 362 -10.10 -5.15 -13.64
CA CYS A 362 -8.89 -5.19 -14.45
C CYS A 362 -7.78 -4.31 -13.83
N GLY A 363 -6.67 -4.92 -13.47
CA GLY A 363 -5.50 -4.25 -12.90
C GLY A 363 -4.65 -3.62 -13.99
N ILE A 364 -4.69 -2.29 -14.09
CA ILE A 364 -3.84 -1.49 -14.95
C ILE A 364 -3.21 -0.40 -14.08
N ASP A 365 -1.93 -0.14 -14.25
CA ASP A 365 -1.19 0.89 -13.50
C ASP A 365 -1.87 2.27 -13.55
N ALA A 366 -2.40 2.65 -14.71
CA ALA A 366 -3.07 3.93 -14.93
C ALA A 366 -4.43 4.07 -14.22
N THR A 367 -5.08 2.95 -13.90
CA THR A 367 -6.44 2.92 -13.35
C THR A 367 -6.44 2.59 -11.85
N SER A 368 -5.30 2.16 -11.31
CA SER A 368 -5.12 1.86 -9.90
C SER A 368 -4.87 3.12 -9.08
N VAL A 369 -5.70 3.34 -8.05
CA VAL A 369 -5.47 4.39 -7.05
C VAL A 369 -4.56 3.83 -5.94
N PRO A 370 -3.37 4.39 -5.70
CA PRO A 370 -2.51 3.93 -4.62
C PRO A 370 -3.15 4.23 -3.26
N GLY A 371 -3.17 3.24 -2.39
CA GLY A 371 -3.34 3.41 -0.95
C GLY A 371 -2.01 3.87 -0.37
N TRP A 372 -1.37 3.02 0.43
CA TRP A 372 -0.10 3.33 1.11
C TRP A 372 1.14 2.72 0.45
N GLU A 373 0.97 2.12 -0.73
CA GLU A 373 2.05 1.46 -1.43
C GLU A 373 3.17 2.44 -1.81
N THR A 374 4.39 1.92 -1.94
CA THR A 374 5.45 2.57 -2.71
C THR A 374 5.17 2.43 -4.22
N ASN A 375 5.94 3.07 -5.10
CA ASN A 375 5.82 2.82 -6.54
C ASN A 375 6.04 1.34 -6.87
N THR A 376 7.07 0.73 -6.28
CA THR A 376 7.35 -0.70 -6.42
C THR A 376 6.21 -1.55 -5.86
N GLY A 377 5.70 -1.21 -4.67
CA GLY A 377 4.56 -1.88 -4.05
C GLY A 377 3.28 -1.79 -4.89
N MET A 378 3.01 -0.63 -5.47
CA MET A 378 1.83 -0.35 -6.29
C MET A 378 1.83 -1.24 -7.52
N VAL A 379 2.93 -1.25 -8.29
CA VAL A 379 3.06 -2.05 -9.53
C VAL A 379 2.90 -3.53 -9.21
N TRP A 380 3.66 -4.06 -8.25
CA TRP A 380 3.61 -5.50 -7.98
C TRP A 380 2.29 -5.96 -7.36
N SER A 381 1.61 -5.10 -6.61
CA SER A 381 0.28 -5.41 -6.07
C SER A 381 -0.78 -5.63 -7.16
N LEU A 382 -0.60 -5.09 -8.37
CA LEU A 382 -1.49 -5.35 -9.50
C LEU A 382 -1.46 -6.82 -9.93
N PHE A 383 -0.32 -7.49 -9.78
CA PHE A 383 -0.09 -8.84 -10.29
C PHE A 383 -0.16 -9.90 -9.19
N ALA A 384 0.32 -9.57 -7.98
CA ALA A 384 0.58 -10.49 -6.89
C ALA A 384 -0.60 -11.38 -6.49
N ALA A 385 -1.81 -10.84 -6.46
CA ALA A 385 -3.03 -11.53 -6.04
C ALA A 385 -3.98 -11.88 -7.20
N THR A 386 -3.58 -11.57 -8.43
CA THR A 386 -4.46 -11.59 -9.60
C THR A 386 -4.47 -12.97 -10.27
N PRO A 387 -5.65 -13.59 -10.48
CA PRO A 387 -5.84 -14.86 -11.20
C PRO A 387 -5.25 -14.95 -12.60
N GLY A 388 -5.26 -13.83 -13.32
CA GLY A 388 -4.84 -13.74 -14.70
C GLY A 388 -3.81 -12.66 -14.93
N ILE A 389 -2.68 -13.02 -15.54
CA ILE A 389 -1.67 -12.04 -15.95
C ILE A 389 -1.61 -12.04 -17.48
N VAL A 390 -1.87 -10.90 -18.09
CA VAL A 390 -1.77 -10.70 -19.53
C VAL A 390 -0.58 -9.80 -19.81
N ARG A 391 0.36 -10.28 -20.64
CA ARG A 391 1.47 -9.48 -21.16
C ARG A 391 1.16 -9.13 -22.60
N VAL A 392 1.03 -7.84 -22.88
CA VAL A 392 0.78 -7.32 -24.24
C VAL A 392 2.11 -6.93 -24.86
N HIS A 393 2.62 -7.78 -25.74
CA HIS A 393 3.86 -7.59 -26.46
C HIS A 393 3.67 -6.56 -27.57
N SER A 394 4.41 -5.47 -27.44
CA SER A 394 4.57 -4.44 -28.44
C SER A 394 6.07 -4.31 -28.78
N PRO A 395 6.46 -3.68 -29.91
CA PRO A 395 7.86 -3.62 -30.34
C PRO A 395 8.83 -3.12 -29.27
N GLY A 396 8.45 -2.10 -28.49
CA GLY A 396 9.28 -1.54 -27.42
C GLY A 396 9.01 -2.12 -26.03
N TYR A 397 8.34 -3.28 -25.93
CA TYR A 397 7.97 -3.88 -24.64
C TYR A 397 9.19 -4.12 -23.75
N LEU A 398 10.26 -4.72 -24.27
CA LEU A 398 11.46 -5.02 -23.49
C LEU A 398 12.39 -3.82 -23.28
N ASP A 399 12.11 -2.65 -23.87
CA ASP A 399 12.90 -1.43 -23.63
C ASP A 399 12.64 -0.89 -22.21
N SER A 400 11.45 -1.14 -21.68
CA SER A 400 11.06 -0.76 -20.33
C SER A 400 11.67 -1.69 -19.28
N PRO A 401 12.44 -1.17 -18.30
CA PRO A 401 12.95 -1.98 -17.18
C PRO A 401 11.83 -2.67 -16.41
N TRP A 402 10.67 -2.02 -16.25
CA TRP A 402 9.51 -2.62 -15.59
C TRP A 402 8.97 -3.83 -16.35
N CYS A 403 8.83 -3.72 -17.68
CA CYS A 403 8.33 -4.82 -18.49
C CYS A 403 9.31 -6.00 -18.54
N ARG A 404 10.63 -5.75 -18.51
CA ARG A 404 11.62 -6.84 -18.39
C ARG A 404 11.52 -7.58 -17.06
N ARG A 405 11.44 -6.84 -15.94
CA ARG A 405 11.23 -7.40 -14.59
C ARG A 405 9.94 -8.22 -14.52
N GLU A 406 8.83 -7.67 -15.00
CA GLU A 406 7.54 -8.36 -15.05
C GLU A 406 7.62 -9.62 -15.92
N ALA A 407 8.29 -9.54 -17.07
CA ALA A 407 8.46 -10.68 -17.97
C ALA A 407 9.30 -11.80 -17.33
N GLU A 408 10.39 -11.45 -16.66
CA GLU A 408 11.26 -12.38 -15.95
C GLU A 408 10.53 -13.02 -14.76
N LEU A 409 9.86 -12.24 -13.91
CA LEU A 409 9.09 -12.77 -12.79
C LEU A 409 7.97 -13.70 -13.27
N THR A 410 7.21 -13.28 -14.28
CA THR A 410 6.12 -14.08 -14.83
C THR A 410 6.63 -15.40 -15.44
N ARG A 411 7.81 -15.39 -16.08
CA ARG A 411 8.46 -16.62 -16.56
C ARG A 411 8.77 -17.55 -15.40
N HIS A 412 9.33 -17.03 -14.30
CA HIS A 412 9.58 -17.82 -13.10
C HIS A 412 8.29 -18.46 -12.54
N LEU A 413 7.18 -17.73 -12.49
CA LEU A 413 5.88 -18.26 -12.03
C LEU A 413 5.38 -19.43 -12.91
N VAL A 414 5.61 -19.35 -14.22
CA VAL A 414 5.24 -20.40 -15.18
C VAL A 414 6.15 -21.62 -15.05
N GLU A 415 7.46 -21.41 -14.90
CA GLU A 415 8.46 -22.47 -15.03
C GLU A 415 8.86 -23.13 -13.70
N ARG A 416 8.85 -22.38 -12.60
CA ARG A 416 9.43 -22.80 -11.32
C ARG A 416 8.39 -22.96 -10.21
N GLY A 417 7.57 -21.94 -9.99
CA GLY A 417 6.65 -21.95 -8.85
C GLY A 417 5.88 -20.66 -8.64
N ASP A 418 4.61 -20.81 -8.26
CA ASP A 418 3.73 -19.73 -7.81
C ASP A 418 3.11 -20.09 -6.46
N PHE A 419 2.87 -19.09 -5.60
CA PHE A 419 2.08 -19.24 -4.37
C PHE A 419 0.57 -19.21 -4.62
N LEU A 420 0.11 -18.72 -5.78
CA LEU A 420 -1.27 -18.86 -6.23
C LEU A 420 -1.46 -20.19 -6.98
N ALA A 421 -2.47 -20.96 -6.58
CA ALA A 421 -2.83 -22.17 -7.31
C ALA A 421 -3.62 -21.82 -8.57
N GLY A 422 -3.12 -22.27 -9.73
CA GLY A 422 -3.89 -22.26 -10.97
C GLY A 422 -4.01 -20.92 -11.67
N ARG A 423 -3.19 -19.91 -11.31
CA ARG A 423 -3.07 -18.66 -12.08
C ARG A 423 -2.70 -18.97 -13.52
N TRP A 424 -3.24 -18.20 -14.45
CA TRP A 424 -2.83 -18.27 -15.85
C TRP A 424 -2.08 -17.01 -16.29
N VAL A 425 -1.24 -17.20 -17.31
CA VAL A 425 -0.45 -16.18 -17.96
C VAL A 425 -0.72 -16.24 -19.46
N ALA A 426 -1.11 -15.11 -20.05
CA ALA A 426 -1.31 -14.99 -21.50
C ALA A 426 -0.29 -14.02 -22.11
N ASP A 427 0.31 -14.41 -23.23
CA ASP A 427 1.15 -13.52 -24.06
C ASP A 427 0.37 -13.13 -25.30
N LEU A 428 0.01 -11.86 -25.41
CA LEU A 428 -0.84 -11.33 -26.48
C LEU A 428 -0.09 -10.29 -27.30
N ALA A 429 -0.43 -10.13 -28.58
CA ALA A 429 -0.02 -8.97 -29.36
C ALA A 429 -1.01 -7.81 -29.13
N THR A 430 -0.61 -6.58 -29.48
CA THR A 430 -1.52 -5.42 -29.42
C THR A 430 -2.80 -5.62 -30.24
N SER A 431 -2.76 -6.40 -31.33
CA SER A 431 -3.92 -6.74 -32.15
C SER A 431 -4.95 -7.61 -31.43
N ASP A 432 -4.56 -8.35 -30.39
CA ASP A 432 -5.45 -9.26 -29.65
C ASP A 432 -6.23 -8.58 -28.53
N LEU A 433 -6.04 -7.28 -28.31
CA LEU A 433 -6.72 -6.53 -27.24
C LEU A 433 -8.24 -6.54 -27.39
N GLY A 434 -8.76 -6.54 -28.62
CA GLY A 434 -10.20 -6.66 -28.87
C GLY A 434 -10.75 -8.00 -28.37
N ARG A 435 -10.05 -9.10 -28.69
CA ARG A 435 -10.39 -10.44 -28.22
C ARG A 435 -10.33 -10.55 -26.70
N LEU A 436 -9.32 -9.95 -26.08
CA LEU A 436 -9.18 -9.86 -24.62
C LEU A 436 -10.37 -9.13 -23.99
N ALA A 437 -10.78 -7.99 -24.57
CA ALA A 437 -11.90 -7.20 -24.07
C ALA A 437 -13.23 -7.95 -24.18
N THR A 438 -13.48 -8.64 -25.30
CA THR A 438 -14.68 -9.50 -25.47
C THR A 438 -14.70 -10.64 -24.46
N ALA A 439 -13.59 -11.39 -24.34
CA ALA A 439 -13.49 -12.49 -23.38
C ALA A 439 -13.70 -12.02 -21.92
N PHE A 440 -13.23 -10.80 -21.61
CA PHE A 440 -13.46 -10.19 -20.30
C PHE A 440 -14.92 -9.81 -20.07
N ALA A 441 -15.57 -9.18 -21.05
CA ALA A 441 -16.97 -8.80 -20.96
C ALA A 441 -17.88 -10.03 -20.82
N ASP A 442 -17.63 -11.08 -21.60
CA ASP A 442 -18.38 -12.35 -21.51
C ASP A 442 -18.22 -12.99 -20.13
N TRP A 443 -17.00 -12.99 -19.59
CA TRP A 443 -16.72 -13.49 -18.25
C TRP A 443 -17.41 -12.66 -17.17
N GLU A 444 -17.35 -11.33 -17.28
CA GLU A 444 -17.96 -10.41 -16.33
C GLU A 444 -19.48 -10.61 -16.30
N GLU A 445 -20.12 -10.67 -17.46
CA GLU A 445 -21.56 -10.94 -17.59
C GLU A 445 -21.95 -12.30 -17.02
N ALA A 446 -21.21 -13.37 -17.37
CA ALA A 446 -21.44 -14.70 -16.81
C ALA A 446 -21.28 -14.74 -15.29
N SER A 447 -20.44 -13.88 -14.71
CA SER A 447 -20.22 -13.82 -13.27
C SER A 447 -21.23 -12.93 -12.54
N ARG A 448 -22.02 -12.12 -13.28
CA ARG A 448 -23.16 -11.36 -12.75
C ARG A 448 -24.45 -12.19 -12.70
N MET A 449 -24.57 -13.17 -13.60
CA MET A 449 -25.75 -14.03 -13.67
C MET A 449 -25.84 -14.94 -12.43
N PRO A 450 -26.97 -14.99 -11.73
CA PRO A 450 -27.16 -15.94 -10.63
C PRO A 450 -27.00 -17.35 -11.19
N MET A 451 -26.10 -18.13 -10.60
CA MET A 451 -25.91 -19.52 -10.97
C MET A 451 -27.28 -20.21 -10.93
N PRO A 452 -27.75 -20.82 -12.04
CA PRO A 452 -29.03 -21.51 -12.04
C PRO A 452 -29.01 -22.50 -10.87
N GLY A 453 -30.08 -22.50 -10.06
CA GLY A 453 -30.21 -23.19 -8.78
C GLY A 453 -30.15 -24.72 -8.83
N GLY A 454 -29.27 -25.30 -9.65
CA GLY A 454 -28.84 -26.67 -9.54
C GLY A 454 -28.19 -26.86 -8.19
N ALA A 455 -28.83 -27.66 -7.34
CA ALA A 455 -28.24 -28.18 -6.12
C ALA A 455 -26.76 -28.54 -6.40
N PRO A 456 -25.81 -28.13 -5.55
CA PRO A 456 -24.42 -28.47 -5.77
C PRO A 456 -24.35 -29.98 -5.92
N ALA A 457 -23.93 -30.45 -7.10
CA ALA A 457 -23.58 -31.85 -7.28
C ALA A 457 -22.68 -32.20 -6.10
N ARG A 458 -23.12 -33.11 -5.23
CA ARG A 458 -22.35 -33.56 -4.07
C ARG A 458 -20.96 -33.90 -4.61
N ALA A 459 -20.00 -33.02 -4.38
CA ALA A 459 -18.60 -33.31 -4.64
C ALA A 459 -18.29 -34.46 -3.68
N ALA A 460 -18.20 -35.68 -4.23
CA ALA A 460 -17.71 -36.82 -3.48
C ALA A 460 -16.37 -36.40 -2.87
N ALA A 461 -16.19 -36.69 -1.58
CA ALA A 461 -14.94 -36.46 -0.88
C ALA A 461 -13.76 -37.00 -1.73
N PRO A 462 -12.61 -36.30 -1.80
CA PRO A 462 -11.51 -36.74 -2.65
C PRO A 462 -11.03 -38.13 -2.19
N PRO A 463 -10.96 -39.13 -3.08
CA PRO A 463 -10.40 -40.43 -2.74
C PRO A 463 -8.87 -40.36 -2.70
N ALA A 464 -8.28 -41.09 -1.76
CA ALA A 464 -6.85 -41.34 -1.72
C ALA A 464 -6.42 -42.21 -2.93
N ARG A 465 -5.51 -41.66 -3.76
CA ARG A 465 -4.59 -42.30 -4.73
C ARG A 465 -5.14 -43.24 -5.86
N VAL A 466 -4.81 -42.81 -7.10
CA VAL A 466 -4.17 -43.55 -8.25
C VAL A 466 -5.03 -44.39 -9.24
N LEU A 467 -4.78 -44.11 -10.55
CA LEU A 467 -4.87 -44.91 -11.83
C LEU A 467 -6.03 -44.78 -12.86
N ALA A 468 -5.62 -44.43 -14.10
CA ALA A 468 -6.04 -44.81 -15.48
C ALA A 468 -7.46 -44.45 -16.03
N ALA A 469 -7.59 -43.61 -17.09
CA ALA A 469 -7.71 -43.89 -18.57
C ALA A 469 -9.16 -44.22 -19.02
N ALA A 470 -9.79 -43.80 -20.15
CA ALA A 470 -9.46 -43.17 -21.44
C ALA A 470 -10.74 -42.68 -22.21
N ARG A 471 -10.56 -41.78 -23.22
CA ARG A 471 -11.21 -41.58 -24.58
C ARG A 471 -12.76 -41.74 -24.79
N VAL A 472 -13.52 -41.06 -25.67
CA VAL A 472 -13.43 -40.71 -27.14
C VAL A 472 -14.41 -39.57 -27.54
N VAL A 473 -13.93 -38.67 -28.42
CA VAL A 473 -14.47 -37.87 -29.58
C VAL A 473 -15.99 -37.77 -29.91
N SER A 474 -16.45 -36.56 -30.30
CA SER A 474 -17.24 -36.32 -31.53
C SER A 474 -17.21 -34.85 -32.03
N LEU A 475 -17.18 -34.68 -33.35
CA LEU A 475 -17.01 -33.45 -34.16
C LEU A 475 -18.34 -33.03 -34.82
N MET A 476 -18.54 -31.72 -35.07
CA MET A 476 -19.31 -31.19 -36.22
C MET A 476 -19.03 -29.68 -36.46
N PRO A 477 -19.25 -29.15 -37.69
CA PRO A 477 -18.54 -28.00 -38.25
C PRO A 477 -19.29 -26.65 -38.11
N LEU A 478 -18.53 -25.56 -38.05
CA LEU A 478 -19.04 -24.18 -38.11
C LEU A 478 -18.95 -23.63 -39.55
N ALA A 479 -20.03 -22.99 -39.99
CA ALA A 479 -20.12 -22.23 -41.24
C ALA A 479 -19.36 -20.89 -41.16
N PRO A 480 -18.88 -20.32 -42.28
CA PRO A 480 -18.17 -19.05 -42.27
C PRO A 480 -19.12 -17.86 -42.10
N SER A 481 -18.89 -17.04 -41.08
CA SER A 481 -19.55 -15.73 -40.90
C SER A 481 -18.85 -14.64 -41.70
N ALA A 482 -19.65 -13.78 -42.34
CA ALA A 482 -19.22 -12.61 -43.09
C ALA A 482 -18.47 -11.58 -42.22
N PRO A 483 -17.60 -10.74 -42.80
CA PRO A 483 -16.85 -9.73 -42.04
C PRO A 483 -17.81 -8.67 -41.45
N PRO A 484 -17.65 -8.28 -40.18
CA PRO A 484 -18.41 -7.18 -39.61
C PRO A 484 -17.95 -5.84 -40.22
N ALA A 485 -18.93 -5.02 -40.57
CA ALA A 485 -18.72 -3.64 -41.01
C ALA A 485 -17.97 -2.80 -39.97
N PRO A 486 -17.24 -1.75 -40.39
CA PRO A 486 -16.49 -0.89 -39.48
C PRO A 486 -17.40 -0.24 -38.44
N TRP A 487 -17.08 -0.46 -37.17
CA TRP A 487 -17.75 0.16 -36.02
C TRP A 487 -17.52 1.68 -36.04
N THR A 488 -18.60 2.44 -36.22
CA THR A 488 -18.63 3.88 -35.93
C THR A 488 -18.65 4.09 -34.42
N ALA A 489 -17.78 4.96 -33.93
CA ALA A 489 -17.70 5.38 -32.53
C ALA A 489 -19.02 6.02 -32.08
N GLY A 490 -19.91 5.22 -31.49
CA GLY A 490 -21.16 5.66 -30.87
C GLY A 490 -21.06 5.51 -29.36
N ASP A 491 -21.26 6.61 -28.65
CA ASP A 491 -21.79 6.75 -27.28
C ASP A 491 -21.74 5.50 -26.40
N HIS A 492 -20.55 5.14 -25.93
CA HIS A 492 -20.42 4.40 -24.69
C HIS A 492 -20.31 5.41 -23.55
N SER A 493 -21.40 5.53 -22.78
CA SER A 493 -21.32 6.13 -21.44
C SER A 493 -20.25 5.35 -20.65
N PRO A 494 -19.15 5.99 -20.21
CA PRO A 494 -18.08 5.30 -19.50
C PRO A 494 -18.60 4.88 -18.13
N ALA A 495 -19.10 3.64 -18.04
CA ALA A 495 -19.41 3.01 -16.77
C ALA A 495 -18.10 2.87 -15.97
N GLU A 496 -18.10 3.48 -14.79
CA GLU A 496 -17.30 3.10 -13.61
C GLU A 496 -15.78 3.34 -13.63
N VAL A 497 -15.29 4.39 -14.30
CA VAL A 497 -14.13 5.08 -13.71
C VAL A 497 -14.66 6.16 -12.76
N PRO A 498 -14.32 6.08 -11.47
CA PRO A 498 -14.91 6.93 -10.46
C PRO A 498 -14.44 8.38 -10.60
N ALA A 499 -15.22 9.22 -11.26
CA ALA A 499 -14.95 10.63 -11.33
C ALA A 499 -14.94 11.22 -9.91
N GLY A 500 -13.83 11.86 -9.50
CA GLY A 500 -13.89 12.82 -8.39
C GLY A 500 -12.80 12.78 -7.32
N HIS A 501 -11.86 11.82 -7.31
CA HIS A 501 -10.81 11.82 -6.28
C HIS A 501 -9.98 13.10 -6.37
N ARG A 502 -10.04 13.91 -5.32
CA ARG A 502 -9.47 15.26 -5.37
C ARG A 502 -7.98 15.19 -5.03
N VAL A 503 -7.16 15.41 -6.04
CA VAL A 503 -5.71 15.43 -5.90
C VAL A 503 -5.23 16.87 -5.79
N TRP A 504 -4.70 17.22 -4.64
CA TRP A 504 -4.23 18.57 -4.37
C TRP A 504 -2.78 18.71 -4.81
N VAL A 505 -2.57 19.55 -5.82
CA VAL A 505 -1.25 19.86 -6.37
C VAL A 505 -0.87 21.27 -5.90
N PRO A 506 -0.05 21.43 -4.86
CA PRO A 506 0.39 22.76 -4.45
C PRO A 506 1.28 23.36 -5.52
N ALA A 507 1.00 24.60 -5.95
CA ALA A 507 1.93 25.31 -6.81
C ALA A 507 3.25 25.57 -6.06
N PRO A 508 4.42 25.49 -6.73
CA PRO A 508 5.69 25.88 -6.12
C PRO A 508 5.59 27.31 -5.57
N PRO A 509 5.78 27.52 -4.24
CA PRO A 509 5.75 28.86 -3.68
C PRO A 509 6.91 29.70 -4.23
N ALA A 510 6.78 31.03 -4.22
CA ALA A 510 7.92 31.90 -4.46
C ALA A 510 9.03 31.66 -3.42
N ALA A 511 10.25 32.08 -3.72
CA ALA A 511 11.40 31.87 -2.83
C ALA A 511 11.17 32.46 -1.42
N TRP A 512 10.63 33.68 -1.34
CA TRP A 512 10.32 34.32 -0.05
C TRP A 512 9.16 33.63 0.70
N GLU A 513 8.15 33.12 -0.01
CA GLU A 513 7.05 32.34 0.59
C GLU A 513 7.59 31.01 1.15
N THR A 514 8.54 30.40 0.44
CA THR A 514 9.24 29.20 0.89
C THR A 514 10.06 29.49 2.15
N ALA A 515 10.79 30.60 2.19
CA ALA A 515 11.55 31.03 3.37
C ALA A 515 10.62 31.27 4.57
N MET A 516 9.45 31.88 4.34
CA MET A 516 8.43 32.10 5.37
C MET A 516 7.89 30.77 5.92
N LEU A 517 7.47 29.84 5.05
CA LEU A 517 7.01 28.52 5.48
C LEU A 517 8.10 27.76 6.25
N ARG A 518 9.34 27.79 5.76
CA ARG A 518 10.49 27.14 6.39
C ARG A 518 10.76 27.69 7.80
N ALA A 519 10.74 29.01 7.96
CA ALA A 519 10.95 29.66 9.25
C ALA A 519 9.78 29.45 10.22
N GLY A 520 8.53 29.43 9.73
CA GLY A 520 7.37 29.06 10.55
C GLY A 520 7.47 27.63 11.08
N GLY A 521 7.84 26.68 10.22
CA GLY A 521 8.11 25.30 10.63
C GLY A 521 9.26 25.20 11.63
N ALA A 522 10.37 25.92 11.39
CA ALA A 522 11.52 25.97 12.30
C ALA A 522 11.11 26.44 13.71
N LEU A 523 10.34 27.54 13.78
CA LEU A 523 9.90 28.17 15.02
C LEU A 523 9.07 27.22 15.88
N ARG A 524 8.15 26.48 15.26
CA ARG A 524 7.28 25.51 15.95
C ARG A 524 8.00 24.25 16.40
N VAL A 525 8.96 23.79 15.60
CA VAL A 525 9.84 22.67 15.98
C VAL A 525 10.69 23.05 17.19
N ILE A 526 11.26 24.25 17.23
CA ILE A 526 11.99 24.77 18.40
C ILE A 526 11.05 24.88 19.61
N ASN A 527 9.84 25.42 19.42
CA ASN A 527 8.87 25.54 20.50
C ASN A 527 8.41 24.19 21.06
N THR A 528 8.35 23.14 20.24
CA THR A 528 8.02 21.81 20.74
C THR A 528 9.12 21.26 21.65
N MET A 529 10.38 21.63 21.40
CA MET A 529 11.51 21.27 22.26
C MET A 529 11.53 22.07 23.56
N LEU A 530 11.26 23.38 23.49
CA LEU A 530 11.35 24.28 24.65
C LEU A 530 10.06 24.32 25.49
N ALA A 531 8.91 23.99 24.89
CA ALA A 531 7.58 24.13 25.47
C ALA A 531 7.27 25.53 26.02
N ASP A 532 7.95 26.55 25.51
CA ASP A 532 7.86 27.95 25.94
C ASP A 532 8.02 28.89 24.74
N ALA A 533 6.96 29.64 24.45
CA ALA A 533 6.89 30.53 23.28
C ALA A 533 7.77 31.77 23.44
N GLU A 534 7.87 32.33 24.65
CA GLU A 534 8.70 33.50 24.91
C GLU A 534 10.18 33.12 24.81
N LEU A 535 10.57 32.00 25.44
CA LEU A 535 11.93 31.48 25.32
C LEU A 535 12.29 31.13 23.88
N THR A 536 11.35 30.57 23.11
CA THR A 536 11.53 30.30 21.68
C THR A 536 11.79 31.59 20.90
N ASN A 537 10.98 32.62 21.13
CA ASN A 537 11.12 33.91 20.45
C ASN A 537 12.46 34.60 20.81
N SER A 538 12.87 34.55 22.08
CA SER A 538 14.15 35.08 22.54
C SER A 538 15.32 34.31 21.94
N LEU A 539 15.24 32.97 21.87
CA LEU A 539 16.25 32.14 21.21
C LEU A 539 16.45 32.56 19.74
N VAL A 540 15.36 32.78 19.01
CA VAL A 540 15.43 33.21 17.61
C VAL A 540 16.06 34.60 17.49
N ALA A 541 15.60 35.56 18.30
CA ALA A 541 16.08 36.94 18.24
C ALA A 541 17.57 37.08 18.64
N GLU A 542 17.95 36.51 19.78
CA GLU A 542 19.25 36.73 20.39
C GLU A 542 20.33 35.80 19.85
N PHE A 543 20.00 34.53 19.54
CA PHE A 543 21.00 33.54 19.15
C PHE A 543 21.03 33.31 17.64
N LEU A 544 19.88 33.03 17.04
CA LEU A 544 19.83 32.69 15.61
C LEU A 544 20.03 33.92 14.73
N LEU A 545 19.53 35.09 15.13
CA LEU A 545 19.81 36.35 14.43
C LEU A 545 21.07 37.03 14.98
N GLY A 546 21.21 37.14 16.30
CA GLY A 546 22.31 37.86 16.98
C GLY A 546 23.71 37.22 16.91
N GLY A 547 23.84 36.01 16.36
CA GLY A 547 25.16 35.39 16.06
C GLY A 547 25.77 34.56 17.18
N THR A 548 25.18 34.59 18.39
CA THR A 548 25.57 33.74 19.53
C THR A 548 25.30 32.26 19.25
N GLU A 549 26.22 31.38 19.63
CA GLU A 549 26.02 29.94 19.55
C GLU A 549 25.14 29.43 20.69
N PHE A 550 24.20 28.53 20.38
CA PHE A 550 23.38 27.88 21.39
C PHE A 550 24.03 26.54 21.77
N PRO A 551 24.32 26.29 23.07
CA PRO A 551 25.14 25.15 23.49
C PRO A 551 24.43 23.78 23.45
N GLY A 552 23.11 23.74 23.25
CA GLY A 552 22.34 22.48 23.18
C GLY A 552 22.33 21.82 21.81
N PRO A 553 21.90 20.55 21.68
CA PRO A 553 21.67 19.92 20.39
C PRO A 553 20.50 20.58 19.65
N ALA A 554 20.54 20.57 18.32
CA ALA A 554 19.42 21.04 17.51
C ALA A 554 18.23 20.04 17.58
N PRO A 555 16.97 20.52 17.55
CA PRO A 555 15.80 19.70 17.82
C PRO A 555 15.56 18.55 16.84
N THR A 556 16.16 18.60 15.65
CA THR A 556 15.97 17.59 14.60
C THR A 556 17.20 16.72 14.33
N GLY A 557 18.29 16.92 15.07
CA GLY A 557 19.53 16.15 14.90
C GLY A 557 20.15 16.25 13.50
N ASN A 558 19.80 17.26 12.71
CA ASN A 558 20.35 17.47 11.38
C ASN A 558 21.87 17.72 11.45
N ALA A 559 22.62 17.27 10.45
CA ALA A 559 24.09 17.32 10.44
C ALA A 559 24.68 18.74 10.64
N GLY A 560 24.00 19.78 10.15
CA GLY A 560 24.43 21.17 10.34
C GLY A 560 23.97 21.81 11.65
N GLY A 561 23.23 21.10 12.51
CA GLY A 561 22.75 21.58 13.81
C GLY A 561 22.07 22.96 13.74
N TRP A 562 22.35 23.81 14.74
CA TRP A 562 21.80 25.16 14.84
C TRP A 562 22.24 26.12 13.73
N ARG A 563 23.36 25.84 13.04
CA ARG A 563 23.82 26.64 11.91
C ARG A 563 22.79 26.62 10.76
N ASP A 564 22.18 25.46 10.51
CA ASP A 564 21.16 25.35 9.47
C ASP A 564 19.89 26.12 9.87
N TYR A 565 19.46 26.04 11.15
CA TYR A 565 18.35 26.85 11.69
C TYR A 565 18.62 28.36 11.58
N ARG A 566 19.84 28.79 11.94
CA ARG A 566 20.29 30.18 11.75
C ARG A 566 20.16 30.60 10.28
N SER A 567 20.55 29.74 9.34
CA SER A 567 20.38 30.01 7.90
C SER A 567 18.91 30.18 7.53
N VAL A 568 17.99 29.41 8.11
CA VAL A 568 16.55 29.53 7.85
C VAL A 568 16.02 30.91 8.23
N PHE A 569 16.30 31.39 9.45
CA PHE A 569 15.77 32.68 9.90
C PHE A 569 16.44 33.86 9.21
N ARG A 570 17.75 33.78 8.93
CA ARG A 570 18.48 34.82 8.18
C ARG A 570 18.01 34.93 6.73
N ASP A 571 17.71 33.81 6.08
CA ASP A 571 17.12 33.80 4.73
C ASP A 571 15.81 34.61 4.72
N LEU A 572 14.88 34.32 5.64
CA LEU A 572 13.64 35.09 5.75
C LEU A 572 13.89 36.58 6.08
N GLN A 573 14.80 36.89 7.01
CA GLN A 573 15.11 38.27 7.39
C GLN A 573 15.66 39.09 6.21
N SER A 574 16.42 38.45 5.30
CA SER A 574 16.93 39.10 4.09
C SER A 574 15.80 39.59 3.17
N TRP A 575 14.68 38.87 3.11
CA TRP A 575 13.49 39.27 2.35
C TRP A 575 12.71 40.44 2.99
N CYS A 576 12.96 40.72 4.26
CA CYS A 576 12.33 41.79 5.03
C CYS A 576 13.17 43.09 5.08
N GLY A 577 14.22 43.19 4.25
CA GLY A 577 15.10 44.36 4.13
C GLY A 577 16.45 44.25 4.84
N GLY A 578 16.71 43.15 5.57
CA GLY A 578 17.94 42.98 6.34
C GLY A 578 18.10 43.98 7.50
N GLY A 579 18.96 43.69 8.48
CA GLY A 579 19.38 44.66 9.50
C GLY A 579 18.43 44.91 10.68
N SER A 580 17.15 44.52 10.63
CA SER A 580 16.30 44.56 11.84
C SER A 580 16.69 43.44 12.81
N ALA A 581 16.87 43.78 14.09
CA ALA A 581 17.05 42.82 15.18
C ALA A 581 15.72 42.11 15.55
N GLU A 582 14.58 42.67 15.15
CA GLU A 582 13.28 42.05 15.36
C GLU A 582 13.09 40.87 14.38
N PRO A 583 12.78 39.65 14.87
CA PRO A 583 12.47 38.51 14.02
C PRO A 583 11.29 38.78 13.09
N ALA A 584 11.41 38.36 11.83
CA ALA A 584 10.32 38.47 10.87
C ALA A 584 9.03 37.72 11.29
N LEU A 585 9.17 36.64 12.06
CA LEU A 585 8.11 35.76 12.58
C LEU A 585 8.31 35.49 14.08
N ARG A 586 7.20 35.45 14.83
CA ARG A 586 7.16 35.10 16.26
C ARG A 586 5.95 34.24 16.62
N LEU A 587 6.05 33.50 17.72
CA LEU A 587 4.90 32.89 18.38
C LEU A 587 4.22 33.92 19.27
N PRO A 588 2.88 33.91 19.41
CA PRO A 588 2.20 34.76 20.36
C PRO A 588 2.56 34.39 21.81
N ALA A 589 2.61 35.39 22.71
CA ALA A 589 2.97 35.20 24.13
C ALA A 589 2.07 34.20 24.88
N GLY A 590 0.84 33.98 24.40
CA GLY A 590 -0.10 32.98 24.91
C GLY A 590 -0.28 31.79 23.96
N TYR A 591 0.79 31.24 23.39
CA TYR A 591 0.71 30.16 22.39
C TYR A 591 -0.12 28.97 22.91
N PRO A 592 -1.31 28.68 22.33
CA PRO A 592 -2.27 27.77 22.96
C PRO A 592 -1.74 26.34 23.08
N ALA A 593 -2.03 25.68 24.20
CA ALA A 593 -1.65 24.28 24.43
C ALA A 593 -2.18 23.33 23.34
N THR A 594 -3.35 23.63 22.76
CA THR A 594 -3.90 22.87 21.62
C THR A 594 -3.04 22.99 20.35
N GLN A 595 -2.42 24.14 20.12
CA GLN A 595 -1.50 24.35 19.00
C GLN A 595 -0.14 23.69 19.28
N ALA A 596 0.36 23.74 20.51
CA ALA A 596 1.57 23.03 20.91
C ALA A 596 1.42 21.50 20.79
N ALA A 597 0.26 20.95 21.17
CA ALA A 597 -0.04 19.53 20.99
C ALA A 597 -0.07 19.13 19.50
N LEU A 598 -0.60 20.00 18.63
CA LEU A 598 -0.55 19.79 17.18
C LEU A 598 0.89 19.85 16.64
N ASP A 599 1.72 20.76 17.13
CA ASP A 599 3.13 20.85 16.73
C ASP A 599 3.90 19.58 17.12
N LEU A 600 3.66 19.06 18.32
CA LEU A 600 4.25 17.80 18.78
C LEU A 600 3.83 16.62 17.91
N GLU A 601 2.56 16.55 17.51
CA GLU A 601 2.06 15.52 16.60
C GLU A 601 2.69 15.65 15.20
N MET A 602 2.87 16.88 14.71
CA MET A 602 3.57 17.13 13.46
C MET A 602 5.07 16.81 13.56
N LEU A 603 5.70 17.04 14.71
CA LEU A 603 7.12 16.74 14.93
C LEU A 603 7.40 15.24 14.77
N ARG A 604 6.49 14.38 15.25
CA ARG A 604 6.59 12.92 15.08
C ARG A 604 6.56 12.46 13.62
N ARG A 605 6.12 13.34 12.70
CA ARG A 605 6.04 13.08 11.26
C ARG A 605 7.26 13.57 10.50
N LEU A 606 8.19 14.27 11.15
CA LEU A 606 9.46 14.64 10.53
C LEU A 606 10.27 13.38 10.21
N PRO A 607 10.91 13.32 9.03
CA PRO A 607 11.84 12.25 8.72
C PRO A 607 13.14 12.40 9.51
N GLU A 608 13.94 11.34 9.54
CA GLU A 608 15.34 11.44 9.97
C GLU A 608 16.11 12.34 8.99
N LEU A 609 16.83 13.35 9.52
CA LEU A 609 17.54 14.37 8.72
C LEU A 609 19.06 14.09 8.61
N GLY A 610 19.42 12.83 8.37
CA GLY A 610 20.81 12.37 8.27
C GLY A 610 21.44 12.51 6.87
N PRO A 611 22.71 12.09 6.70
CA PRO A 611 23.36 12.00 5.39
C PRO A 611 22.54 11.14 4.43
N GLY A 612 22.19 11.69 3.26
CA GLY A 612 21.32 11.02 2.27
C GLY A 612 19.81 11.14 2.56
N GLY A 613 19.43 11.70 3.71
CA GLY A 613 18.04 11.97 4.07
C GLY A 613 17.51 13.28 3.48
N ALA A 614 16.34 13.68 3.97
CA ALA A 614 15.71 14.93 3.57
C ALA A 614 16.50 16.15 4.07
N ARG A 615 16.51 17.23 3.28
CA ARG A 615 17.10 18.50 3.73
C ARG A 615 16.20 19.13 4.79
N LEU A 616 16.79 19.65 5.87
CA LEU A 616 16.06 20.36 6.92
C LEU A 616 15.11 21.41 6.34
N GLY A 617 15.60 22.24 5.42
CA GLY A 617 14.81 23.29 4.81
C GLY A 617 13.59 22.79 4.02
N ASP A 618 13.68 21.62 3.39
CA ASP A 618 12.57 21.01 2.66
C ASP A 618 11.52 20.45 3.64
N ALA A 619 11.98 19.69 4.65
CA ALA A 619 11.12 19.10 5.68
C ALA A 619 10.35 20.18 6.47
N LEU A 620 11.02 21.27 6.87
CA LEU A 620 10.36 22.38 7.58
C LEU A 620 9.34 23.13 6.73
N THR A 621 9.59 23.30 5.42
CA THR A 621 8.59 23.90 4.51
C THR A 621 7.33 23.04 4.43
N ALA A 622 7.48 21.72 4.29
CA ALA A 622 6.34 20.81 4.24
C ALA A 622 5.65 20.65 5.59
N PHE A 623 6.39 20.67 6.70
CA PHE A 623 5.84 20.72 8.06
C PHE A 623 4.85 21.87 8.19
N GLU A 624 5.25 23.09 7.86
CA GLU A 624 4.39 24.26 8.03
C GLU A 624 3.19 24.22 7.08
N PHE A 625 3.38 23.77 5.84
CA PHE A 625 2.29 23.59 4.89
C PHE A 625 1.25 22.56 5.36
N LEU A 626 1.70 21.38 5.81
CA LEU A 626 0.82 20.31 6.29
C LEU A 626 0.10 20.70 7.58
N ARG A 627 0.71 21.54 8.41
CA ARG A 627 0.07 22.07 9.61
C ARG A 627 -0.98 23.15 9.27
N THR A 628 -0.64 24.11 8.43
CA THR A 628 -1.44 25.35 8.26
C THR A 628 -2.36 25.29 7.05
N VAL A 629 -1.79 25.00 5.89
CA VAL A 629 -2.47 25.09 4.59
C VAL A 629 -3.34 23.87 4.37
N TRP A 630 -2.80 22.68 4.60
CA TRP A 630 -3.47 21.41 4.29
C TRP A 630 -4.82 21.24 5.00
N PRO A 631 -4.97 21.50 6.31
CA PRO A 631 -6.25 21.31 7.01
C PRO A 631 -7.31 22.31 6.55
N ALA A 632 -6.91 23.47 6.02
CA ALA A 632 -7.80 24.54 5.56
C ALA A 632 -8.22 24.44 4.08
N LEU A 633 -7.73 23.42 3.35
CA LEU A 633 -8.28 23.10 2.03
C LEU A 633 -9.76 22.64 2.19
N PRO A 634 -10.60 22.66 1.14
CA PRO A 634 -12.00 22.19 1.16
C PRO A 634 -12.15 20.72 0.68
N GLY A 635 -13.24 20.04 1.11
CA GLY A 635 -13.54 18.61 0.83
C GLY A 635 -13.54 17.68 2.06
N ASP A 636 -13.86 16.40 1.93
CA ASP A 636 -13.61 15.43 3.01
C ASP A 636 -12.09 15.16 3.11
N ARG A 637 -11.52 14.99 4.31
CA ARG A 637 -10.12 14.54 4.48
C ARG A 637 -9.85 13.22 3.75
N ARG A 638 -10.86 12.35 3.64
CA ARG A 638 -10.78 11.06 2.93
C ARG A 638 -10.55 11.23 1.42
N GLU A 639 -11.08 12.30 0.84
CA GLU A 639 -11.07 12.56 -0.60
C GLU A 639 -9.86 13.38 -1.07
N ARG A 640 -8.94 13.70 -0.16
CA ARG A 640 -7.79 14.54 -0.47
C ARG A 640 -6.52 13.71 -0.42
N SER A 641 -5.78 13.72 -1.51
CA SER A 641 -4.37 13.28 -1.52
C SER A 641 -3.49 14.43 -2.01
N PRO A 642 -2.39 14.75 -1.34
CA PRO A 642 -1.39 15.64 -1.90
C PRO A 642 -0.69 14.94 -3.07
N ALA A 643 -0.36 15.69 -4.12
CA ALA A 643 0.53 15.21 -5.17
C ALA A 643 1.57 16.27 -5.53
N VAL A 644 2.75 15.80 -5.92
CA VAL A 644 3.86 16.57 -6.44
C VAL A 644 3.81 16.46 -7.96
N ASP A 645 3.50 17.56 -8.63
CA ASP A 645 3.48 17.62 -10.08
C ASP A 645 4.88 17.92 -10.61
N CYS A 646 5.52 16.89 -11.17
CA CYS A 646 6.82 16.97 -11.80
C CYS A 646 6.74 17.27 -13.30
N ARG A 647 5.54 17.37 -13.90
CA ARG A 647 5.39 17.69 -15.32
C ARG A 647 6.03 19.06 -15.61
N GLY A 648 6.93 19.09 -16.58
CA GLY A 648 7.71 20.30 -16.92
C GLY A 648 8.90 20.60 -15.99
N LEU A 649 9.19 19.74 -15.01
CA LEU A 649 10.44 19.77 -14.25
C LEU A 649 11.50 18.88 -14.90
N THR A 650 12.76 19.14 -14.56
CA THR A 650 13.91 18.35 -14.99
C THR A 650 14.69 17.81 -13.78
N ARG A 651 15.39 16.70 -13.98
CA ARG A 651 16.26 16.10 -12.96
C ARG A 651 17.30 17.08 -12.41
N THR A 652 17.83 17.98 -13.25
CA THR A 652 18.83 18.98 -12.86
C THR A 652 18.23 20.12 -12.03
N ARG A 653 17.00 20.54 -12.35
CA ARG A 653 16.31 21.61 -11.62
C ARG A 653 15.82 21.14 -10.25
N TRP A 654 15.39 19.88 -10.14
CA TRP A 654 14.79 19.30 -8.94
C TRP A 654 15.59 19.54 -7.64
N PRO A 655 16.89 19.20 -7.53
CA PRO A 655 17.63 19.37 -6.29
C PRO A 655 18.04 20.82 -6.00
N GLY A 656 18.07 21.69 -7.01
CA GLY A 656 18.65 23.04 -6.92
C GLY A 656 17.63 24.15 -6.70
N ASP A 657 16.40 24.03 -7.20
CA ASP A 657 15.41 25.11 -7.17
C ASP A 657 14.81 25.25 -5.74
N PRO A 658 15.02 26.39 -5.05
CA PRO A 658 14.45 26.61 -3.72
C PRO A 658 12.92 26.58 -3.72
N ARG A 659 12.25 26.93 -4.82
CA ARG A 659 10.78 26.92 -4.94
C ARG A 659 10.20 25.51 -4.85
N LEU A 660 11.01 24.49 -5.11
CA LEU A 660 10.62 23.08 -5.00
C LEU A 660 10.85 22.50 -3.59
N SER A 661 11.24 23.33 -2.61
CA SER A 661 11.42 22.93 -1.20
C SER A 661 10.16 22.29 -0.61
N LEU A 662 8.98 22.84 -0.89
CA LEU A 662 7.71 22.25 -0.49
C LEU A 662 7.50 20.85 -1.11
N HIS A 663 7.80 20.69 -2.40
CA HIS A 663 7.55 19.44 -3.10
C HIS A 663 8.48 18.33 -2.59
N ARG A 664 9.78 18.62 -2.46
CA ARG A 664 10.76 17.71 -1.85
C ARG A 664 10.39 17.37 -0.40
N GLY A 665 9.95 18.37 0.35
CA GLY A 665 9.49 18.22 1.73
C GLY A 665 8.26 17.32 1.85
N LEU A 666 7.27 17.46 0.97
CA LEU A 666 6.06 16.63 0.99
C LEU A 666 6.38 15.15 0.77
N LEU A 667 7.32 14.85 -0.14
CA LEU A 667 7.78 13.47 -0.37
C LEU A 667 8.62 12.91 0.79
N ALA A 668 9.31 13.77 1.52
CA ALA A 668 10.11 13.39 2.68
C ALA A 668 9.29 13.18 3.96
N MET A 669 8.25 13.99 4.16
CA MET A 669 7.40 13.95 5.35
C MET A 669 6.58 12.67 5.43
N ARG A 670 6.04 12.39 6.62
CA ARG A 670 5.06 11.30 6.87
C ARG A 670 3.62 11.86 7.03
N PRO A 671 2.99 12.37 5.95
CA PRO A 671 1.63 12.91 6.04
C PRO A 671 0.59 11.82 6.31
N ALA A 672 -0.53 12.22 6.90
CA ALA A 672 -1.69 11.36 7.20
C ALA A 672 -2.40 10.81 5.94
N THR A 673 -1.98 11.25 4.75
CA THR A 673 -2.45 10.76 3.47
C THR A 673 -1.26 10.48 2.56
N PRO A 674 -1.33 9.48 1.67
CA PRO A 674 -0.28 9.19 0.69
C PRO A 674 0.04 10.42 -0.17
N VAL A 675 1.33 10.63 -0.49
CA VAL A 675 1.77 11.65 -1.44
C VAL A 675 2.13 10.95 -2.74
N TRP A 676 1.58 11.44 -3.85
CA TRP A 676 1.85 10.88 -5.17
C TRP A 676 2.75 11.81 -5.98
N VAL A 677 3.47 11.24 -6.94
CA VAL A 677 4.20 11.99 -7.96
C VAL A 677 3.43 11.90 -9.27
N ILE A 678 3.18 13.03 -9.92
CA ILE A 678 2.64 13.09 -11.28
C ILE A 678 3.78 13.46 -12.21
N GLN A 679 4.00 12.69 -13.27
CA GLN A 679 5.03 12.99 -14.27
C GLN A 679 4.49 12.85 -15.69
N SER A 680 5.15 13.49 -16.64
CA SER A 680 4.97 13.24 -18.07
C SER A 680 5.77 12.00 -18.46
N ALA A 681 5.27 11.25 -19.44
CA ALA A 681 6.01 10.16 -20.06
C ALA A 681 7.43 10.61 -20.49
N GLY A 682 8.43 9.78 -20.18
CA GLY A 682 9.84 10.04 -20.53
C GLY A 682 10.62 10.90 -19.54
N GLN A 683 10.02 11.39 -18.45
CA GLN A 683 10.77 12.14 -17.42
C GLN A 683 11.62 11.25 -16.51
N ASP A 684 11.31 9.94 -16.43
CA ASP A 684 11.97 8.93 -15.60
C ASP A 684 12.21 9.43 -14.16
N VAL A 685 11.16 9.97 -13.54
CA VAL A 685 11.24 10.61 -12.22
C VAL A 685 11.72 9.61 -11.15
N ASP A 686 11.47 8.32 -11.29
CA ASP A 686 12.01 7.25 -10.42
C ASP A 686 13.56 7.22 -10.35
N ARG A 687 14.26 7.87 -11.28
CA ARG A 687 15.73 8.01 -11.30
C ARG A 687 16.24 9.31 -10.67
N TRP A 688 15.34 10.18 -10.21
CA TRP A 688 15.71 11.46 -9.59
C TRP A 688 16.13 11.23 -8.13
N PRO A 689 16.93 12.14 -7.53
CA PRO A 689 17.29 12.03 -6.12
C PRO A 689 16.09 12.44 -5.24
N MET A 690 15.08 11.57 -5.16
CA MET A 690 13.89 11.77 -4.34
C MET A 690 13.99 10.99 -3.02
N PRO A 691 13.40 11.51 -1.94
CA PRO A 691 13.20 10.74 -0.72
C PRO A 691 12.23 9.58 -0.96
N GLY A 692 12.64 8.36 -0.61
CA GLY A 692 11.78 7.17 -0.65
C GLY A 692 11.43 6.67 -2.05
N ASP A 693 10.34 5.89 -2.14
CA ASP A 693 9.79 5.32 -3.38
C ASP A 693 8.29 5.69 -3.52
N PRO A 694 7.94 6.99 -3.63
CA PRO A 694 6.55 7.43 -3.67
C PRO A 694 5.84 6.90 -4.93
N PRO A 695 4.54 6.56 -4.89
CA PRO A 695 3.79 6.17 -6.09
C PRO A 695 3.90 7.18 -7.23
N ILE A 696 4.18 6.69 -8.44
CA ILE A 696 4.36 7.54 -9.62
C ILE A 696 3.24 7.31 -10.62
N LEU A 697 2.48 8.38 -10.87
CA LEU A 697 1.43 8.46 -11.88
C LEU A 697 2.02 9.08 -13.16
N THR A 698 2.30 8.22 -14.15
CA THR A 698 2.92 8.66 -15.42
C THR A 698 1.86 8.97 -16.47
N GLU A 699 1.71 10.24 -16.85
CA GLU A 699 0.77 10.71 -17.87
C GLU A 699 1.38 10.60 -19.29
N HIS A 700 0.77 9.77 -20.15
CA HIS A 700 1.14 9.63 -21.56
C HIS A 700 0.24 10.46 -22.49
N PHE A 701 -0.97 10.78 -22.05
CA PHE A 701 -1.93 11.60 -22.78
C PHE A 701 -2.88 12.30 -21.80
N LEU A 702 -3.46 13.41 -22.23
CA LEU A 702 -4.38 14.20 -21.42
C LEU A 702 -5.60 13.37 -20.98
N GLY A 703 -5.90 13.44 -19.67
CA GLY A 703 -7.05 12.73 -19.09
C GLY A 703 -6.81 11.22 -18.89
N GLN A 704 -5.55 10.77 -18.84
CA GLN A 704 -5.22 9.35 -18.58
C GLN A 704 -5.73 8.86 -17.21
N PHE A 705 -5.92 9.75 -16.25
CA PHE A 705 -6.41 9.41 -14.91
C PHE A 705 -7.87 9.88 -14.75
N PRO A 706 -8.87 9.19 -15.31
CA PRO A 706 -10.27 9.65 -15.25
C PRO A 706 -10.81 9.73 -13.82
N TRP A 707 -10.20 9.01 -12.89
CA TRP A 707 -10.54 9.05 -11.47
C TRP A 707 -9.97 10.27 -10.73
N MET A 708 -8.98 10.95 -11.31
CA MET A 708 -8.24 12.04 -10.68
C MET A 708 -8.81 13.40 -11.08
N ARG A 709 -9.27 14.19 -10.11
CA ARG A 709 -9.54 15.62 -10.27
C ARG A 709 -8.45 16.44 -9.60
N GLU A 710 -7.52 16.96 -10.40
CA GLU A 710 -6.49 17.87 -9.92
C GLU A 710 -7.12 19.18 -9.40
N SER A 711 -6.78 19.55 -8.16
CA SER A 711 -7.11 20.83 -7.54
C SER A 711 -5.81 21.55 -7.22
N ARG A 712 -5.56 22.67 -7.89
CA ARG A 712 -4.35 23.47 -7.66
C ARG A 712 -4.54 24.39 -6.47
N VAL A 713 -3.61 24.36 -5.53
CA VAL A 713 -3.55 25.37 -4.46
C VAL A 713 -2.79 26.57 -5.00
N GLY A 714 -3.53 27.64 -5.32
CA GLY A 714 -2.95 28.90 -5.78
C GLY A 714 -2.09 29.58 -4.71
N ARG A 715 -1.11 30.37 -5.14
CA ARG A 715 -0.19 31.08 -4.25
C ARG A 715 -0.90 32.03 -3.29
N ASP A 716 -1.95 32.72 -3.76
CA ASP A 716 -2.74 33.66 -2.93
C ASP A 716 -3.40 32.94 -1.76
N ARG A 717 -3.87 31.73 -2.01
CA ARG A 717 -4.45 30.89 -0.98
C ARG A 717 -3.40 30.44 0.03
N ILE A 718 -2.20 30.05 -0.41
CA ILE A 718 -1.09 29.73 0.51
C ILE A 718 -0.78 30.94 1.39
N ARG A 719 -0.69 32.14 0.82
CA ARG A 719 -0.42 33.38 1.57
C ARG A 719 -1.50 33.71 2.59
N ALA A 720 -2.77 33.65 2.18
CA ALA A 720 -3.90 33.90 3.07
C ALA A 720 -3.93 32.90 4.25
N LEU A 721 -3.63 31.63 3.98
CA LEU A 721 -3.63 30.58 5.00
C LEU A 721 -2.43 30.69 5.95
N VAL A 722 -1.26 31.11 5.46
CA VAL A 722 -0.10 31.37 6.33
C VAL A 722 -0.32 32.63 7.18
N ALA A 723 -0.98 33.67 6.64
CA ALA A 723 -1.38 34.81 7.45
C ALA A 723 -2.36 34.42 8.57
N ALA A 724 -3.17 33.38 8.35
CA ALA A 724 -4.06 32.78 9.34
C ALA A 724 -3.40 31.66 10.19
N SER A 725 -2.07 31.47 10.09
CA SER A 725 -1.34 30.39 10.79
C SER A 725 -1.30 30.52 12.32
N GLY A 726 -1.72 31.66 12.85
CA GLY A 726 -1.58 32.00 14.27
C GLY A 726 -0.16 32.44 14.67
N LEU A 727 0.74 32.67 13.71
CA LEU A 727 2.04 33.32 13.95
C LEU A 727 1.90 34.84 13.89
N GLU A 728 2.70 35.52 14.70
CA GLU A 728 2.83 36.98 14.64
C GLU A 728 3.84 37.37 13.57
N LEU A 729 3.37 38.13 12.58
CA LEU A 729 4.21 38.65 11.49
C LEU A 729 4.73 40.05 11.85
N SER A 730 6.02 40.30 11.65
CA SER A 730 6.58 41.67 11.72
C SER A 730 5.92 42.62 10.71
N PRO A 731 5.95 43.95 10.92
CA PRO A 731 5.41 44.91 9.95
C PRO A 731 6.02 44.77 8.55
N ALA A 732 7.32 44.47 8.47
CA ALA A 732 8.03 44.27 7.21
C ALA A 732 7.52 43.03 6.45
N LEU A 733 7.36 41.91 7.16
CA LEU A 733 6.82 40.69 6.56
C LEU A 733 5.35 40.85 6.15
N ARG A 734 4.52 41.54 6.96
CA ARG A 734 3.12 41.85 6.57
C ARG A 734 3.05 42.67 5.29
N ARG A 735 3.91 43.69 5.16
CA ARG A 735 4.02 44.48 3.93
C ARG A 735 4.41 43.58 2.76
N ARG A 736 5.42 42.72 2.93
CA ARG A 736 5.84 41.77 1.89
C ARG A 736 4.71 40.83 1.45
N CYS A 737 3.91 40.33 2.39
CA CYS A 737 2.74 39.49 2.10
C CYS A 737 1.68 40.21 1.24
N ARG A 738 1.50 41.52 1.44
CA ARG A 738 0.59 42.37 0.65
C ARG A 738 1.15 42.70 -0.73
N GLU A 739 2.45 43.01 -0.82
CA GLU A 739 3.12 43.42 -2.07
C GLU A 739 3.38 42.25 -3.03
N GLY A 740 3.59 41.04 -2.53
CA GLY A 740 3.78 39.85 -3.38
C GLY A 740 2.51 39.39 -4.12
N GLY A 741 1.45 40.22 -4.07
CA GLY A 741 0.08 40.12 -4.60
C GLY A 741 0.02 39.73 -6.04
#